data_AF-A0A7W0LKZ9-F1
#
_entry.id   AF-A0A7W0LKZ9-F1
#
_cell.length_a   1.000
_cell.length_b   1.000
_cell.length_c   1.000
_cell.angle_alpha   90.00
_cell.angle_beta   90.00
_cell.angle_gamma   90.00
#
_symmetry.space_group_name_H-M   'P 1'
#
loop_
_entity.id
_entity.type
_entity.pdbx_description
1 polymer ?
#
loop_
_entity_poly.entity_id
_entity_poly.type
_entity_poly.pdbx_seq_one_letter_code
_entity_poly.pdbx_strand_id
1 'polypeptide(L)'
;MPTVFATTEELTREAALAARVRSFPRPSVLAEPVEASGQVAKGLAALGIETRADLIEHLPHTHRDRRETRKLATLGVGEEATVAVTIRSVTVKPMRDRRRKRVEAKVYDETGPASAVWFNQPWLARQLAEGTQVLLHGKLRRRNELWVTEHELVTQGDAPVHTLGLVPVHPATAGISPATLRSLVWEDRGCFRHAVEPLPAALRVAEALPDRPAALAGVHFPDTEEEGAAARRRLAFEELFLLQLAVAGRRRSRREARRAAPLRPTGALVDRWRESLPFELTGDQRAACRDIDADLAAERPMQRLLMGEVGSGKTIVALSAMLRAVENGRQAALMAPTETLAEQHLLTLDRLLGGVAPVELLTGSTGAARRRDLLGRLASGELALVVGTHALIEETVEFRDLALGVVDEQHRFGVRQRAALDSKAREGLVPHTLHMTATPIPRTLALTAYGDLDATVLRELPAGRRPVETHVVDGTRARARAYERIREEIAKGRQCFVVCPLVEESEALQAKAATVEAERLARTEFREQRVALIHGQLPLAAKQEAMRDFAAGAADVLVATSVVEVGIDVPNATVMLIEAAERYGLSQLHQLRGRVGRGGHSSLCILFGDPKLPRLKAIATERDGFRLAEIDLELRGAGEVLGTRQSGLPEFRAARLPEDQGLLATARARADELLDGDPGLEASEHSLLRETIVARFGSDLDPIPA
;
A
#
# COMPACT_ATOMS: atom_id res chain seq x y z
N MET A 1 -26.15 31.47 0.02
CA MET A 1 -26.13 31.97 1.42
C MET A 1 -25.80 30.80 2.35
N PRO A 2 -25.45 30.97 3.66
CA PRO A 2 -25.32 29.80 4.53
C PRO A 2 -26.63 28.99 4.48
N THR A 3 -26.55 27.67 4.35
CA THR A 3 -27.73 26.80 4.40
C THR A 3 -27.92 26.25 5.81
N VAL A 4 -29.15 25.93 6.20
CA VAL A 4 -29.43 25.21 7.44
C VAL A 4 -28.63 23.91 7.42
N PHE A 5 -27.90 23.64 8.51
CA PHE A 5 -26.98 22.50 8.61
C PHE A 5 -27.66 21.20 8.14
N ALA A 6 -27.00 20.51 7.21
CA ALA A 6 -27.47 19.28 6.55
C ALA A 6 -28.73 19.41 5.67
N THR A 7 -29.03 20.62 5.13
CA THR A 7 -30.11 20.83 4.16
C THR A 7 -29.69 21.79 3.03
N THR A 8 -30.50 21.86 1.97
CA THR A 8 -30.38 22.84 0.88
C THR A 8 -31.12 24.15 1.16
N GLU A 9 -31.78 24.30 2.31
CA GLU A 9 -32.55 25.49 2.66
C GLU A 9 -31.62 26.63 3.10
N GLU A 10 -31.79 27.82 2.52
CA GLU A 10 -30.96 28.98 2.87
C GLU A 10 -31.38 29.59 4.22
N LEU A 11 -30.40 29.77 5.12
CA LEU A 11 -30.55 30.54 6.35
C LEU A 11 -30.69 32.02 6.01
N THR A 12 -31.75 32.65 6.51
CA THR A 12 -31.84 34.11 6.48
C THR A 12 -30.70 34.71 7.31
N ARG A 13 -30.20 35.89 6.90
CA ARG A 13 -29.10 36.58 7.59
C ARG A 13 -29.42 36.83 9.08
N GLU A 14 -30.67 37.14 9.40
CA GLU A 14 -31.14 37.30 10.78
C GLU A 14 -31.09 35.98 11.56
N ALA A 15 -31.52 34.87 10.97
CA ALA A 15 -31.47 33.56 11.63
C ALA A 15 -30.03 33.08 11.85
N ALA A 16 -29.11 33.38 10.93
CA ALA A 16 -27.70 33.08 11.08
C ALA A 16 -27.04 33.90 12.20
N LEU A 17 -27.39 35.19 12.33
CA LEU A 17 -26.86 36.08 13.38
C LEU A 17 -27.50 35.81 14.76
N ALA A 18 -28.76 35.38 14.79
CA ALA A 18 -29.47 35.01 16.01
C ALA A 18 -29.15 33.60 16.51
N ALA A 19 -28.50 32.76 15.68
CA ALA A 19 -28.09 31.43 16.06
C ALA A 19 -27.09 31.48 17.22
N ARG A 20 -27.53 31.03 18.40
CA ARG A 20 -26.64 30.89 19.56
C ARG A 20 -25.61 29.80 19.26
N VAL A 21 -24.33 30.10 19.49
CA VAL A 21 -23.27 29.08 19.56
C VAL A 21 -23.66 28.09 20.65
N ARG A 22 -24.09 26.89 20.27
CA ARG A 22 -24.67 25.89 21.21
C ARG A 22 -23.67 25.46 22.29
N SER A 23 -22.38 25.38 21.96
CA SER A 23 -21.27 25.21 22.89
C SER A 23 -19.95 25.33 22.14
N PHE A 24 -18.91 25.88 22.78
CA PHE A 24 -17.54 25.77 22.26
C PHE A 24 -16.97 24.38 22.58
N PRO A 25 -16.20 23.77 21.65
CA PRO A 25 -15.50 22.54 21.94
C PRO A 25 -14.56 22.75 23.14
N ARG A 26 -14.41 21.73 23.98
CA ARG A 26 -13.55 21.77 25.17
C ARG A 26 -12.50 20.66 25.06
N PRO A 27 -11.39 20.88 24.35
CA PRO A 27 -10.35 19.87 24.17
C PRO A 27 -9.79 19.34 25.49
N SER A 28 -9.81 20.16 26.56
CA SER A 28 -9.40 19.73 27.90
C SER A 28 -10.20 18.54 28.43
N VAL A 29 -11.48 18.43 28.09
CA VAL A 29 -12.34 17.30 28.50
C VAL A 29 -11.95 16.03 27.75
N LEU A 30 -11.49 16.17 26.50
CA LEU A 30 -11.01 15.04 25.71
C LEU A 30 -9.64 14.54 26.18
N ALA A 31 -8.82 15.44 26.73
CA ALA A 31 -7.51 15.10 27.30
C ALA A 31 -7.60 14.43 28.69
N GLU A 32 -8.78 14.36 29.31
CA GLU A 32 -8.98 13.65 30.57
C GLU A 32 -8.77 12.14 30.39
N PRO A 33 -8.17 11.44 31.37
CA PRO A 33 -7.95 10.00 31.29
C PRO A 33 -9.27 9.23 31.34
N VAL A 34 -9.31 8.06 30.69
CA VAL A 34 -10.46 7.15 30.80
C VAL A 34 -10.46 6.48 32.17
N GLU A 35 -11.57 6.60 32.91
CA GLU A 35 -11.71 5.96 34.21
C GLU A 35 -11.96 4.45 34.05
N ALA A 36 -10.92 3.63 34.21
CA ALA A 36 -11.02 2.17 34.19
C ALA A 36 -10.12 1.52 35.24
N SER A 37 -10.50 0.34 35.74
CA SER A 37 -9.73 -0.39 36.75
C SER A 37 -9.50 -1.87 36.38
N GLY A 38 -8.47 -2.46 36.98
CA GLY A 38 -8.18 -3.89 36.87
C GLY A 38 -7.82 -4.35 35.45
N GLN A 39 -8.51 -5.39 34.97
CA GLN A 39 -8.23 -6.01 33.68
C GLN A 39 -8.62 -5.13 32.49
N VAL A 40 -9.65 -4.29 32.65
CA VAL A 40 -10.13 -3.36 31.61
C VAL A 40 -9.08 -2.29 31.34
N ALA A 41 -8.48 -1.71 32.39
CA ALA A 41 -7.41 -0.71 32.25
C ALA A 41 -6.19 -1.27 31.49
N LYS A 42 -5.79 -2.53 31.77
CA LYS A 42 -4.71 -3.21 31.03
C LYS A 42 -5.08 -3.43 29.55
N GLY A 43 -6.35 -3.76 29.28
CA GLY A 43 -6.87 -3.92 27.92
C GLY A 43 -6.89 -2.61 27.14
N LEU A 44 -7.30 -1.49 27.75
CA LEU A 44 -7.27 -0.16 27.15
C LEU A 44 -5.83 0.29 26.85
N ALA A 45 -4.92 0.15 27.81
CA ALA A 45 -3.50 0.48 27.61
C ALA A 45 -2.86 -0.36 26.49
N ALA A 46 -3.24 -1.64 26.36
CA ALA A 46 -2.76 -2.50 25.26
C ALA A 46 -3.32 -2.10 23.89
N LEU A 47 -4.43 -1.35 23.85
CA LEU A 47 -4.98 -0.74 22.64
C LEU A 47 -4.46 0.69 22.41
N GLY A 48 -3.62 1.23 23.31
CA GLY A 48 -3.16 2.61 23.25
C GLY A 48 -4.24 3.65 23.61
N ILE A 49 -5.27 3.26 24.37
CA ILE A 49 -6.36 4.14 24.79
C ILE A 49 -6.05 4.65 26.21
N GLU A 50 -5.66 5.91 26.34
CA GLU A 50 -5.34 6.53 27.63
C GLU A 50 -6.33 7.65 27.99
N THR A 51 -6.77 8.42 26.99
CA THR A 51 -7.64 9.59 27.15
C THR A 51 -9.03 9.36 26.58
N ARG A 52 -9.99 10.21 26.96
CA ARG A 52 -11.33 10.22 26.35
C ARG A 52 -11.27 10.49 24.85
N ALA A 53 -10.29 11.26 24.37
CA ALA A 53 -10.02 11.45 22.95
C ALA A 53 -9.73 10.10 22.26
N ASP A 54 -8.81 9.32 22.83
CA ASP A 54 -8.43 8.02 22.27
C ASP A 54 -9.63 7.06 22.25
N LEU A 55 -10.47 7.09 23.28
CA LEU A 55 -11.66 6.25 23.39
C LEU A 55 -12.68 6.57 22.29
N ILE A 56 -13.00 7.86 22.07
CA ILE A 56 -13.96 8.25 21.03
C ILE A 56 -13.37 8.13 19.62
N GLU A 57 -12.04 8.13 19.48
CA GLU A 57 -11.35 7.90 18.21
C GLU A 57 -11.09 6.41 17.92
N HIS A 58 -11.39 5.51 18.86
CA HIS A 58 -11.34 4.05 18.68
C HIS A 58 -12.56 3.52 17.91
N LEU A 59 -12.53 3.74 16.59
CA LEU A 59 -13.69 3.51 15.71
C LEU A 59 -14.08 2.02 15.59
N PRO A 60 -15.38 1.71 15.41
CA PRO A 60 -15.82 0.36 15.11
C PRO A 60 -15.40 -0.06 13.68
N HIS A 61 -15.06 -1.33 13.50
CA HIS A 61 -14.71 -1.87 12.18
C HIS A 61 -15.94 -2.35 11.40
N THR A 62 -17.05 -2.64 12.09
CA THR A 62 -18.34 -2.99 11.47
C THR A 62 -19.48 -2.66 12.42
N HIS A 63 -20.68 -2.55 11.87
CA HIS A 63 -21.93 -2.59 12.61
C HIS A 63 -22.59 -3.94 12.42
N ARG A 64 -23.26 -4.45 13.46
CA ARG A 64 -24.14 -5.62 13.38
C ARG A 64 -25.57 -5.12 13.31
N ASP A 65 -26.29 -5.50 12.27
CA ASP A 65 -27.71 -5.19 12.17
C ASP A 65 -28.51 -6.06 13.15
N ARG A 66 -29.14 -5.38 14.12
CA ARG A 66 -30.03 -5.94 15.13
C ARG A 66 -31.31 -5.12 15.25
N ARG A 67 -31.72 -4.45 14.16
CA ARG A 67 -32.95 -3.64 14.12
C ARG A 67 -34.21 -4.49 14.29
N GLU A 68 -34.20 -5.73 13.82
CA GLU A 68 -35.36 -6.62 13.88
C GLU A 68 -35.34 -7.51 15.13
N THR A 69 -36.25 -7.26 16.07
CA THR A 69 -36.60 -8.25 17.10
C THR A 69 -37.49 -9.31 16.47
N ARG A 70 -37.07 -10.57 16.57
CA ARG A 70 -37.88 -11.72 16.13
C ARG A 70 -38.68 -12.26 17.30
N LYS A 71 -39.84 -12.84 16.99
CA LYS A 71 -40.61 -13.62 17.97
C LYS A 71 -40.05 -15.04 18.03
N LEU A 72 -40.03 -15.66 19.21
CA LEU A 72 -39.49 -17.01 19.42
C LEU A 72 -40.13 -18.04 18.47
N ALA A 73 -41.43 -17.94 18.22
CA ALA A 73 -42.15 -18.85 17.32
C ALA A 73 -41.77 -18.71 15.83
N THR A 74 -41.19 -17.58 15.42
CA THR A 74 -40.81 -17.32 14.03
C THR A 74 -39.40 -17.78 13.67
N LEU A 75 -38.62 -18.21 14.66
CA LEU A 75 -37.21 -18.59 14.46
C LEU A 75 -37.07 -20.02 13.93
N GLY A 76 -36.28 -20.16 12.86
CA GLY A 76 -35.84 -21.43 12.31
C GLY A 76 -34.73 -22.08 13.14
N VAL A 77 -34.68 -23.42 13.19
CA VAL A 77 -33.56 -24.13 13.81
C VAL A 77 -32.29 -23.87 13.00
N GLY A 78 -31.26 -23.33 13.66
CA GLY A 78 -29.99 -22.92 13.06
C GLY A 78 -29.88 -21.43 12.76
N GLU A 79 -30.97 -20.67 12.87
CA GLU A 79 -31.03 -19.21 12.69
C GLU A 79 -30.44 -18.50 13.92
N GLU A 80 -29.81 -17.35 13.68
CA GLU A 80 -29.30 -16.45 14.71
C GLU A 80 -30.08 -15.13 14.66
N ALA A 81 -30.62 -14.71 15.80
CA ALA A 81 -31.50 -13.56 15.87
C ALA A 81 -31.50 -12.92 17.27
N THR A 82 -32.03 -11.71 17.34
CA THR A 82 -32.30 -11.00 18.60
C THR A 82 -33.76 -11.19 18.97
N VAL A 83 -34.03 -11.60 20.21
CA VAL A 83 -35.38 -11.79 20.76
C VAL A 83 -35.54 -11.01 22.06
N ALA A 84 -36.70 -10.38 22.25
CA ALA A 84 -37.09 -9.76 23.50
C ALA A 84 -37.93 -10.75 24.31
N VAL A 85 -37.49 -11.09 25.52
CA VAL A 85 -38.11 -12.14 26.34
C VAL A 85 -38.13 -11.76 27.81
N THR A 86 -39.03 -12.37 28.57
CA THR A 86 -39.11 -12.22 30.03
C THR A 86 -38.60 -13.49 30.71
N ILE A 87 -37.81 -13.34 31.77
CA ILE A 87 -37.25 -14.46 32.53
C ILE A 87 -38.31 -15.02 33.47
N ARG A 88 -38.50 -16.34 33.42
CA ARG A 88 -39.38 -17.08 34.33
C ARG A 88 -38.64 -17.80 35.44
N SER A 89 -37.47 -18.37 35.14
CA SER A 89 -36.67 -19.08 36.15
C SER A 89 -35.27 -19.30 35.63
N VAL A 90 -34.25 -19.24 36.49
CA VAL A 90 -32.86 -19.52 36.12
C VAL A 90 -32.33 -20.71 36.91
N THR A 91 -31.64 -21.63 36.24
CA THR A 91 -31.04 -22.81 36.84
C THR A 91 -29.58 -22.95 36.38
N VAL A 92 -28.67 -23.23 37.31
CA VAL A 92 -27.28 -23.53 36.99
C VAL A 92 -27.08 -25.04 37.02
N LYS A 93 -26.67 -25.63 35.90
CA LYS A 93 -26.39 -27.06 35.78
C LYS A 93 -24.90 -27.31 35.54
N PRO A 94 -24.26 -28.27 36.24
CA PRO A 94 -22.90 -28.70 35.92
C PRO A 94 -22.88 -29.43 34.56
N MET A 95 -21.85 -29.21 33.75
CA MET A 95 -21.65 -29.94 32.50
C MET A 95 -20.97 -31.31 32.75
N ARG A 96 -20.91 -32.16 31.70
CA ARG A 96 -20.19 -33.46 31.74
C ARG A 96 -18.73 -33.32 32.19
N ASP A 97 -18.09 -32.22 31.80
CA ASP A 97 -16.83 -31.76 32.41
C ASP A 97 -17.16 -30.86 33.61
N ARG A 98 -16.91 -31.36 34.83
CA ARG A 98 -17.27 -30.71 36.10
C ARG A 98 -16.66 -29.30 36.27
N ARG A 99 -15.66 -28.92 35.46
CA ARG A 99 -15.08 -27.58 35.45
C ARG A 99 -15.92 -26.53 34.73
N ARG A 100 -16.80 -26.93 33.80
CA ARG A 100 -17.65 -26.00 33.04
C ARG A 100 -19.08 -26.02 33.59
N LYS A 101 -19.69 -24.84 33.71
CA LYS A 101 -21.09 -24.68 34.17
C LYS A 101 -21.96 -24.17 33.03
N ARG A 102 -23.21 -24.64 32.95
CA ARG A 102 -24.23 -24.17 32.00
C ARG A 102 -25.32 -23.46 32.80
N VAL A 103 -25.62 -22.21 32.45
CA VAL A 103 -26.78 -21.49 32.98
C VAL A 103 -27.91 -21.65 31.98
N GLU A 104 -29.06 -22.09 32.46
CA GLU A 104 -30.29 -22.26 31.67
C GLU A 104 -31.39 -21.40 32.29
N ALA A 105 -31.89 -20.42 31.54
CA ALA A 105 -33.05 -19.64 31.93
C ALA A 105 -34.26 -20.08 31.10
N LYS A 106 -35.39 -20.36 31.75
CA LYS A 106 -36.68 -20.43 31.06
C LYS A 106 -37.13 -19.00 30.80
N VAL A 107 -37.36 -18.70 29.54
CA VAL A 107 -37.80 -17.40 29.05
C VAL A 107 -39.11 -17.56 28.29
N TYR A 108 -39.87 -16.49 28.16
CA TYR A 108 -41.09 -16.48 27.35
C TYR A 108 -41.27 -15.12 26.68
N ASP A 109 -41.89 -15.15 25.50
CA ASP A 109 -42.44 -13.97 24.83
C ASP A 109 -43.96 -14.14 24.64
N GLU A 110 -44.56 -13.27 23.83
CA GLU A 110 -45.99 -13.35 23.48
C GLU A 110 -46.38 -14.62 22.71
N THR A 111 -45.41 -15.34 22.14
CA THR A 111 -45.63 -16.50 21.28
C THR A 111 -45.38 -17.85 21.94
N GLY A 112 -44.56 -17.88 23.00
CA GLY A 112 -44.40 -19.07 23.81
C GLY A 112 -43.11 -19.14 24.64
N PRO A 113 -42.93 -20.24 25.39
CA PRO A 113 -41.75 -20.44 26.22
C PRO A 113 -40.56 -21.02 25.43
N ALA A 114 -39.35 -20.59 25.79
CA ALA A 114 -38.09 -21.17 25.35
C ALA A 114 -37.09 -21.31 26.50
N SER A 115 -36.04 -22.11 26.31
CA SER A 115 -34.87 -22.18 27.19
C SER A 115 -33.72 -21.37 26.57
N ALA A 116 -33.30 -20.32 27.26
CA ALA A 116 -32.10 -19.56 26.96
C ALA A 116 -30.90 -20.16 27.70
N VAL A 117 -29.77 -20.33 27.00
CA VAL A 117 -28.62 -21.09 27.50
C VAL A 117 -27.33 -20.28 27.38
N TRP A 118 -26.62 -20.12 28.49
CA TRP A 118 -25.28 -19.54 28.54
C TRP A 118 -24.27 -20.58 28.99
N PHE A 119 -23.10 -20.59 28.36
CA PHE A 119 -22.01 -21.49 28.71
C PHE A 119 -20.92 -20.75 29.49
N ASN A 120 -20.50 -21.33 30.61
CA ASN A 120 -19.40 -20.85 31.45
C ASN A 120 -19.59 -19.44 32.06
N GLN A 121 -20.83 -19.00 32.25
CA GLN A 121 -21.17 -17.68 32.82
C GLN A 121 -22.06 -17.80 34.08
N PRO A 122 -21.59 -18.43 35.18
CA PRO A 122 -22.42 -18.73 36.35
C PRO A 122 -22.87 -17.48 37.13
N TRP A 123 -22.22 -16.33 36.96
CA TRP A 123 -22.60 -15.07 37.61
C TRP A 123 -23.97 -14.57 37.15
N LEU A 124 -24.39 -14.91 35.92
CA LEU A 124 -25.68 -14.47 35.36
C LEU A 124 -26.89 -14.94 36.15
N ALA A 125 -26.77 -16.07 36.84
CA ALA A 125 -27.84 -16.56 37.71
C ALA A 125 -28.21 -15.59 38.85
N ARG A 126 -27.33 -14.64 39.18
CA ARG A 126 -27.60 -13.58 40.18
C ARG A 126 -28.17 -12.30 39.58
N GLN A 127 -27.92 -12.04 38.29
CA GLN A 127 -28.37 -10.83 37.59
C GLN A 127 -29.74 -11.02 36.91
N LEU A 128 -30.05 -12.26 36.52
CA LEU A 128 -31.25 -12.64 35.81
C LEU A 128 -32.35 -13.07 36.80
N ALA A 129 -33.02 -12.09 37.42
CA ALA A 129 -34.14 -12.34 38.32
C ALA A 129 -35.42 -12.73 37.55
N GLU A 130 -36.35 -13.41 38.22
CA GLU A 130 -37.67 -13.69 37.66
C GLU A 130 -38.43 -12.38 37.41
N GLY A 131 -39.11 -12.29 36.27
CA GLY A 131 -39.85 -11.10 35.83
C GLY A 131 -39.01 -10.06 35.11
N THR A 132 -37.68 -10.19 35.07
CA THR A 132 -36.81 -9.28 34.32
C THR A 132 -37.01 -9.45 32.82
N GLN A 133 -37.21 -8.34 32.11
CA GLN A 133 -37.16 -8.31 30.66
C GLN A 133 -35.72 -8.23 30.18
N VAL A 134 -35.39 -9.03 29.16
CA VAL A 134 -34.05 -9.14 28.60
C VAL A 134 -34.14 -9.24 27.09
N LEU A 135 -33.21 -8.57 26.42
CA LEU A 135 -32.90 -8.89 25.05
C LEU A 135 -31.84 -9.97 25.02
N LEU A 136 -32.12 -11.03 24.26
CA LEU A 136 -31.19 -12.12 24.04
C LEU A 136 -30.84 -12.17 22.57
N HIS A 137 -29.55 -12.20 22.27
CA HIS A 137 -29.06 -12.51 20.94
C HIS A 137 -28.37 -13.87 20.96
N GLY A 138 -28.68 -14.69 19.96
CA GLY A 138 -28.09 -16.00 19.88
C GLY A 138 -28.70 -16.90 18.83
N LYS A 139 -28.20 -18.12 18.79
CA LYS A 139 -28.54 -19.12 17.77
C LYS A 139 -29.55 -20.13 18.31
N LEU A 140 -30.66 -20.31 17.62
CA LEU A 140 -31.66 -21.32 17.97
C LEU A 140 -31.12 -22.71 17.58
N ARG A 141 -30.76 -23.55 18.56
CA ARG A 141 -30.18 -24.89 18.30
C ARG A 141 -31.22 -25.99 18.24
N ARG A 142 -32.30 -25.85 19.00
CA ARG A 142 -33.47 -26.73 18.97
C ARG A 142 -34.70 -25.86 19.01
N ARG A 143 -35.87 -26.41 18.65
CA ARG A 143 -37.13 -25.68 18.52
C ARG A 143 -37.44 -24.72 19.68
N ASN A 144 -37.04 -25.06 20.91
CA ASN A 144 -37.21 -24.22 22.10
C ASN A 144 -35.89 -24.01 22.89
N GLU A 145 -34.72 -24.13 22.27
CA GLU A 145 -33.42 -23.94 22.95
C GLU A 145 -32.57 -22.90 22.20
N LEU A 146 -32.46 -21.71 22.78
CA LEU A 146 -31.67 -20.59 22.26
C LEU A 146 -30.32 -20.57 22.98
N TRP A 147 -29.24 -20.71 22.22
CA TRP A 147 -27.89 -20.54 22.75
C TRP A 147 -27.54 -19.07 22.70
N VAL A 148 -27.48 -18.45 23.87
CA VAL A 148 -27.28 -17.02 24.03
C VAL A 148 -25.79 -16.72 23.91
N THR A 149 -25.47 -15.84 22.97
CA THR A 149 -24.12 -15.31 22.77
C THR A 149 -23.98 -13.98 23.51
N GLU A 150 -25.01 -13.14 23.46
CA GLU A 150 -25.05 -11.81 24.10
C GLU A 150 -26.43 -11.56 24.73
N HIS A 151 -26.47 -10.77 25.81
CA HIS A 151 -27.71 -10.42 26.51
C HIS A 151 -27.62 -9.02 27.09
N GLU A 152 -28.76 -8.35 27.21
CA GLU A 152 -28.89 -7.03 27.82
C GLU A 152 -30.18 -6.96 28.64
N LEU A 153 -30.08 -6.46 29.88
CA LEU A 153 -31.22 -6.27 30.77
C LEU A 153 -32.00 -5.03 30.32
N VAL A 154 -33.32 -5.17 30.12
CA VAL A 154 -34.19 -4.03 29.83
C VAL A 154 -34.55 -3.38 31.16
N THR A 155 -33.87 -2.29 31.51
CA THR A 155 -34.15 -1.52 32.73
C THR A 155 -35.24 -0.49 32.41
N GLN A 156 -36.26 -0.36 33.25
CA GLN A 156 -37.31 0.65 33.05
C GLN A 156 -36.71 2.07 33.14
N GLY A 157 -36.50 2.71 31.99
CA GLY A 157 -36.03 4.11 31.89
C GLY A 157 -34.94 4.34 30.85
N ASP A 158 -34.12 3.33 30.55
CA ASP A 158 -33.10 3.38 29.49
C ASP A 158 -33.56 2.52 28.31
N ALA A 159 -33.55 3.09 27.10
CA ALA A 159 -33.78 2.31 25.89
C ALA A 159 -32.71 1.19 25.80
N PRO A 160 -33.05 -0.03 25.33
CA PRO A 160 -32.06 -1.09 25.12
C PRO A 160 -31.19 -0.75 23.89
N VAL A 161 -30.29 0.22 24.04
CA VAL A 161 -29.51 0.80 22.93
C VAL A 161 -28.27 -0.04 22.61
N HIS A 162 -27.84 -0.95 23.49
CA HIS A 162 -26.59 -1.71 23.27
C HIS A 162 -26.77 -2.98 22.42
N THR A 163 -28.00 -3.44 22.18
CA THR A 163 -28.32 -4.71 21.49
C THR A 163 -29.35 -4.55 20.36
N LEU A 164 -30.02 -3.41 20.24
CA LEU A 164 -30.92 -3.09 19.13
C LEU A 164 -30.30 -2.07 18.19
N GLY A 165 -30.74 -2.08 16.93
CA GLY A 165 -30.25 -1.15 15.92
C GLY A 165 -28.96 -1.63 15.27
N LEU A 166 -28.18 -0.69 14.74
CA LEU A 166 -26.86 -0.95 14.16
C LEU A 166 -25.81 -0.92 15.26
N VAL A 167 -25.51 -2.10 15.84
CA VAL A 167 -24.63 -2.19 17.01
C VAL A 167 -23.15 -2.14 16.59
N PRO A 168 -22.35 -1.18 17.07
CA PRO A 168 -20.94 -1.08 16.72
C PRO A 168 -20.11 -2.23 17.30
N VAL A 169 -19.17 -2.71 16.49
CA VAL A 169 -18.17 -3.72 16.87
C VAL A 169 -16.79 -3.08 16.84
N HIS A 170 -16.24 -2.82 18.03
CA HIS A 170 -14.90 -2.27 18.18
C HIS A 170 -13.83 -3.36 18.10
N PRO A 171 -12.64 -3.05 17.53
CA PRO A 171 -11.46 -3.90 17.70
C PRO A 171 -11.16 -4.10 19.20
N ALA A 172 -10.86 -5.33 19.59
CA ALA A 172 -10.65 -5.71 20.99
C ALA A 172 -9.36 -6.52 21.15
N THR A 173 -8.82 -6.53 22.37
CA THR A 173 -7.59 -7.28 22.72
C THR A 173 -7.82 -8.14 23.96
N ALA A 174 -6.84 -8.98 24.30
CA ALA A 174 -6.90 -9.80 25.49
C ALA A 174 -7.11 -8.94 26.76
N GLY A 175 -8.26 -9.13 27.42
CA GLY A 175 -8.60 -8.41 28.66
C GLY A 175 -9.68 -7.34 28.54
N ILE A 176 -10.12 -6.99 27.32
CA ILE A 176 -11.26 -6.10 27.09
C ILE A 176 -12.12 -6.61 25.94
N SER A 177 -13.44 -6.65 26.14
CA SER A 177 -14.38 -7.14 25.12
C SER A 177 -14.92 -6.00 24.24
N PRO A 178 -15.36 -6.27 22.99
CA PRO A 178 -16.03 -5.27 22.16
C PRO A 178 -17.27 -4.67 22.84
N ALA A 179 -17.98 -5.45 23.65
CA ALA A 179 -19.14 -4.97 24.41
C ALA A 179 -18.73 -3.98 25.51
N THR A 180 -17.65 -4.26 26.22
CA THR A 180 -17.10 -3.35 27.24
C THR A 180 -16.65 -2.03 26.62
N LEU A 181 -15.94 -2.07 25.48
CA LEU A 181 -15.54 -0.87 24.75
C LEU A 181 -16.76 -0.04 24.33
N ARG A 182 -17.79 -0.69 23.76
CA ARG A 182 -19.02 -0.01 23.37
C ARG A 182 -19.72 0.68 24.54
N SER A 183 -19.79 0.02 25.71
CA SER A 183 -20.37 0.63 26.92
C SER A 183 -19.60 1.87 27.35
N LEU A 184 -18.26 1.81 27.37
CA LEU A 184 -17.42 2.96 27.71
C LEU A 184 -17.63 4.13 26.74
N VAL A 185 -17.62 3.86 25.43
CA VAL A 185 -17.87 4.88 24.39
C VAL A 185 -19.28 5.49 24.54
N TRP A 186 -20.27 4.68 24.90
CA TRP A 186 -21.64 5.15 25.12
C TRP A 186 -21.74 6.05 26.36
N GLU A 187 -21.10 5.69 27.46
CA GLU A 187 -21.02 6.50 28.68
C GLU A 187 -20.37 7.86 28.38
N ASP A 188 -19.30 7.87 27.58
CA ASP A 188 -18.56 9.07 27.19
C ASP A 188 -19.10 9.75 25.91
N ARG A 189 -20.26 9.36 25.37
CA ARG A 189 -20.82 9.96 24.12
C ARG A 189 -21.02 11.48 24.20
N GLY A 190 -21.20 12.01 25.42
CA GLY A 190 -21.27 13.45 25.66
C GLY A 190 -20.00 14.20 25.24
N CYS A 191 -18.87 13.49 25.13
CA CYS A 191 -17.58 14.02 24.71
C CYS A 191 -17.50 14.31 23.20
N PHE A 192 -18.35 13.72 22.36
CA PHE A 192 -18.30 13.95 20.90
C PHE A 192 -18.44 15.45 20.55
N ARG A 193 -19.27 16.19 21.27
CA ARG A 193 -19.46 17.66 21.08
C ARG A 193 -18.20 18.49 21.36
N HIS A 194 -17.21 17.91 22.03
CA HIS A 194 -15.96 18.57 22.35
C HIS A 194 -14.87 18.33 21.29
N ALA A 195 -15.15 17.49 20.29
CA ALA A 195 -14.28 17.31 19.13
C ALA A 195 -14.18 18.61 18.34
N VAL A 196 -12.95 19.08 18.13
CA VAL A 196 -12.66 20.25 17.30
C VAL A 196 -12.90 19.88 15.84
N GLU A 197 -13.60 20.73 15.09
CA GLU A 197 -13.75 20.60 13.65
C GLU A 197 -12.55 21.23 12.94
N PRO A 198 -11.67 20.45 12.29
CA PRO A 198 -10.54 21.01 11.59
C PRO A 198 -10.86 21.40 10.15
N LEU A 199 -11.94 20.90 9.55
CA LEU A 199 -12.24 21.18 8.15
C LEU A 199 -12.94 22.53 7.99
N PRO A 200 -12.44 23.42 7.10
CA PRO A 200 -13.09 24.69 6.79
C PRO A 200 -14.55 24.49 6.36
N ALA A 201 -15.41 25.44 6.72
CA ALA A 201 -16.85 25.34 6.42
C ALA A 201 -17.12 25.25 4.92
N ALA A 202 -16.39 26.00 4.10
CA ALA A 202 -16.51 25.96 2.64
C ALA A 202 -16.22 24.56 2.07
N LEU A 203 -15.17 23.89 2.56
CA LEU A 203 -14.81 22.54 2.15
C LEU A 203 -15.90 21.51 2.53
N ARG A 204 -16.42 21.61 3.77
CA ARG A 204 -17.49 20.70 4.22
C ARG A 204 -18.77 20.87 3.40
N VAL A 205 -19.14 22.10 3.06
CA VAL A 205 -20.31 22.37 2.20
C VAL A 205 -20.07 21.82 0.79
N ALA A 206 -18.90 22.07 0.20
CA ALA A 206 -18.56 21.60 -1.15
C ALA A 206 -18.60 20.07 -1.28
N GLU A 207 -18.17 19.35 -0.23
CA GLU A 207 -18.08 17.88 -0.23
C GLU A 207 -19.27 17.17 0.46
N ALA A 208 -20.28 17.95 0.87
CA ALA A 208 -21.46 17.51 1.61
C ALA A 208 -21.11 16.65 2.85
N LEU A 209 -20.21 17.18 3.68
CA LEU A 209 -19.67 16.49 4.85
C LEU A 209 -20.37 16.95 6.13
N PRO A 210 -20.84 16.02 7.00
CA PRO A 210 -21.29 16.37 8.35
C PRO A 210 -20.15 16.98 9.17
N ASP A 211 -20.49 17.66 10.26
CA ASP A 211 -19.48 18.09 11.21
C ASP A 211 -18.85 16.90 11.95
N ARG A 212 -17.66 17.11 12.49
CA ARG A 212 -16.87 16.07 13.16
C ARG A 212 -17.61 15.44 14.35
N PRO A 213 -18.27 16.21 15.25
CA PRO A 213 -19.08 15.62 16.31
C PRO A 213 -20.18 14.70 15.81
N ALA A 214 -20.94 15.09 14.78
CA ALA A 214 -21.98 14.24 14.20
C ALA A 214 -21.40 13.01 13.51
N ALA A 215 -20.25 13.14 12.84
CA ALA A 215 -19.58 11.99 12.23
C ALA A 215 -19.04 10.99 13.27
N LEU A 216 -18.52 11.47 14.41
CA LEU A 216 -18.14 10.58 15.51
C LEU A 216 -19.37 9.89 16.11
N ALA A 217 -20.46 10.62 16.32
CA ALA A 217 -21.70 10.01 16.78
C ALA A 217 -22.23 8.96 15.80
N GLY A 218 -22.34 9.29 14.51
CA GLY A 218 -22.89 8.42 13.47
C GLY A 218 -22.01 7.22 13.13
N VAL A 219 -20.68 7.28 13.31
CA VAL A 219 -19.83 6.10 13.12
C VAL A 219 -19.95 5.13 14.29
N HIS A 220 -20.15 5.62 15.52
CA HIS A 220 -20.32 4.77 16.70
C HIS A 220 -21.74 4.25 16.82
N PHE A 221 -22.74 5.13 16.71
CA PHE A 221 -24.14 4.83 16.98
C PHE A 221 -25.03 5.39 15.86
N PRO A 222 -24.97 4.85 14.63
CA PRO A 222 -25.83 5.28 13.54
C PRO A 222 -27.28 4.86 13.77
N ASP A 223 -28.23 5.73 13.42
CA ASP A 223 -29.64 5.38 13.34
C ASP A 223 -29.93 4.58 12.04
N THR A 224 -29.17 4.86 10.98
CA THR A 224 -29.32 4.24 9.66
C THR A 224 -27.97 3.84 9.04
N GLU A 225 -27.98 2.89 8.11
CA GLU A 225 -26.74 2.48 7.41
C GLU A 225 -26.19 3.63 6.58
N GLU A 226 -27.07 4.45 6.00
CA GLU A 226 -26.72 5.64 5.24
C GLU A 226 -25.99 6.67 6.12
N GLU A 227 -26.46 6.90 7.34
CA GLU A 227 -25.80 7.79 8.30
C GLU A 227 -24.42 7.25 8.70
N GLY A 228 -24.32 5.95 9.03
CA GLY A 228 -23.04 5.32 9.36
C GLY A 228 -22.03 5.39 8.20
N ALA A 229 -22.51 5.19 6.97
CA ALA A 229 -21.69 5.31 5.77
C ALA A 229 -21.23 6.76 5.53
N ALA A 230 -22.11 7.75 5.71
CA ALA A 230 -21.79 9.17 5.56
C ALA A 230 -20.80 9.64 6.63
N ALA A 231 -20.99 9.20 7.88
CA ALA A 231 -20.09 9.46 9.01
C ALA A 231 -18.69 8.89 8.75
N ARG A 232 -18.60 7.61 8.35
CA ARG A 232 -17.33 6.98 7.96
C ARG A 232 -16.68 7.71 6.79
N ARG A 233 -17.44 8.04 5.74
CA ARG A 233 -16.95 8.80 4.57
C ARG A 233 -16.32 10.12 5.01
N ARG A 234 -16.94 10.86 5.94
CA ARG A 234 -16.40 12.13 6.43
C ARG A 234 -15.12 11.97 7.23
N LEU A 235 -15.04 10.99 8.12
CA LEU A 235 -13.81 10.71 8.88
C LEU A 235 -12.70 10.25 7.93
N ALA A 236 -13.00 9.34 7.00
CA ALA A 236 -12.05 8.89 5.98
C ALA A 236 -11.55 10.04 5.10
N PHE A 237 -12.45 10.93 4.66
CA PHE A 237 -12.06 12.11 3.88
C PHE A 237 -11.13 13.03 4.68
N GLU A 238 -11.44 13.32 5.94
CA GLU A 238 -10.56 14.13 6.81
C GLU A 238 -9.17 13.50 6.93
N GLU A 239 -9.07 12.20 7.22
CA GLU A 239 -7.76 11.54 7.36
C GLU A 239 -6.94 11.63 6.08
N LEU A 240 -7.57 11.36 4.93
CA LEU A 240 -6.91 11.41 3.63
C LEU A 240 -6.54 12.85 3.26
N PHE A 241 -7.41 13.82 3.52
CA PHE A 241 -7.20 15.24 3.23
C PHE A 241 -6.06 15.82 4.06
N LEU A 242 -6.04 15.57 5.37
CA LEU A 242 -4.97 15.99 6.26
C LEU A 242 -3.62 15.41 5.82
N LEU A 243 -3.61 14.13 5.43
CA LEU A 243 -2.41 13.50 4.88
C LEU A 243 -1.97 14.15 3.57
N GLN A 244 -2.90 14.38 2.63
CA GLN A 244 -2.58 15.00 1.34
C GLN A 244 -2.04 16.43 1.52
N LEU A 245 -2.61 17.23 2.42
CA LEU A 245 -2.11 18.56 2.74
C LEU A 245 -0.71 18.52 3.34
N ALA A 246 -0.46 17.66 4.33
CA ALA A 246 0.87 17.53 4.94
C ALA A 246 1.94 17.14 3.90
N VAL A 247 1.59 16.21 3.01
CA VAL A 247 2.47 15.71 1.97
C VAL A 247 2.70 16.75 0.86
N ALA A 248 1.64 17.40 0.37
CA ALA A 248 1.72 18.44 -0.65
C ALA A 248 2.45 19.69 -0.13
N GLY A 249 2.18 20.10 1.11
CA GLY A 249 2.90 21.18 1.80
C GLY A 249 4.40 20.88 1.93
N ARG A 250 4.78 19.68 2.38
CA ARG A 250 6.19 19.24 2.42
C ARG A 250 6.84 19.26 1.05
N ARG A 251 6.14 18.77 0.02
CA ARG A 251 6.60 18.79 -1.37
C ARG A 251 6.86 20.22 -1.84
N ARG A 252 5.96 21.16 -1.55
CA ARG A 252 6.07 22.57 -1.93
C ARG A 252 7.21 23.28 -1.20
N SER A 253 7.25 23.19 0.12
CA SER A 253 8.31 23.78 0.96
C SER A 253 9.71 23.33 0.54
N ARG A 254 9.90 22.03 0.27
CA ARG A 254 11.18 21.50 -0.25
C ARG A 254 11.53 21.98 -1.66
N ARG A 255 10.53 22.18 -2.52
CA ARG A 255 10.72 22.67 -3.89
C ARG A 255 11.01 24.17 -3.93
N GLU A 256 10.42 24.96 -3.04
CA GLU A 256 10.63 26.41 -2.99
C GLU A 256 11.94 26.79 -2.31
N ALA A 257 12.42 25.99 -1.33
CA ALA A 257 13.71 26.21 -0.67
C ALA A 257 14.93 25.89 -1.56
N ARG A 258 14.73 25.28 -2.73
CA ARG A 258 15.82 24.76 -3.59
C ARG A 258 15.61 25.17 -5.03
N ARG A 259 16.71 25.48 -5.74
CA ARG A 259 16.66 25.83 -7.16
C ARG A 259 17.36 24.77 -7.99
N ALA A 260 16.84 24.48 -9.17
CA ALA A 260 17.48 23.65 -10.18
C ALA A 260 17.69 24.47 -11.45
N ALA A 261 18.67 24.08 -12.25
CA ALA A 261 18.89 24.72 -13.53
C ALA A 261 17.84 24.27 -14.56
N PRO A 262 17.09 25.19 -15.20
CA PRO A 262 16.09 24.80 -16.19
C PRO A 262 16.76 24.17 -17.41
N LEU A 263 16.32 22.97 -17.78
CA LEU A 263 16.76 22.23 -18.95
C LEU A 263 15.71 22.35 -20.05
N ARG A 264 15.81 23.41 -20.85
CA ARG A 264 14.79 23.74 -21.85
C ARG A 264 14.94 22.84 -23.09
N PRO A 265 13.82 22.48 -23.74
CA PRO A 265 13.86 21.74 -24.99
C PRO A 265 14.33 22.65 -26.12
N THR A 266 15.56 22.48 -26.60
CA THR A 266 16.06 23.19 -27.80
C THR A 266 15.77 22.42 -29.08
N GLY A 267 15.49 21.11 -28.96
CA GLY A 267 15.12 20.21 -30.06
C GLY A 267 16.31 19.72 -30.90
N ALA A 268 17.51 20.24 -30.66
CA ALA A 268 18.67 19.93 -31.49
C ALA A 268 19.19 18.49 -31.32
N LEU A 269 19.18 17.94 -30.10
CA LEU A 269 19.76 16.64 -29.79
C LEU A 269 18.67 15.58 -29.61
N VAL A 270 17.67 15.90 -28.77
CA VAL A 270 16.65 14.93 -28.35
C VAL A 270 15.76 14.52 -29.52
N ASP A 271 15.36 15.45 -30.38
CA ASP A 271 14.46 15.13 -31.51
C ASP A 271 15.18 14.33 -32.59
N ARG A 272 16.44 14.68 -32.92
CA ARG A 272 17.28 13.87 -33.82
C ARG A 272 17.49 12.45 -33.29
N TRP A 273 17.74 12.31 -31.99
CA TRP A 273 17.87 10.99 -31.38
C TRP A 273 16.54 10.22 -31.47
N ARG A 274 15.39 10.85 -31.20
CA ARG A 274 14.07 10.22 -31.34
C ARG A 274 13.81 9.74 -32.77
N GLU A 275 14.17 10.54 -33.77
CA GLU A 275 14.06 10.17 -35.20
C GLU A 275 14.98 9.01 -35.59
N SER A 276 16.10 8.82 -34.88
CA SER A 276 17.05 7.74 -35.16
C SER A 276 16.62 6.38 -34.60
N LEU A 277 15.59 6.34 -33.76
CA LEU A 277 15.15 5.10 -33.12
C LEU A 277 14.51 4.14 -34.14
N PRO A 278 14.78 2.83 -34.04
CA PRO A 278 14.22 1.85 -34.97
C PRO A 278 12.75 1.49 -34.67
N PHE A 279 12.09 2.23 -33.78
CA PHE A 279 10.71 2.02 -33.35
C PHE A 279 10.09 3.33 -32.87
N GLU A 280 8.76 3.40 -32.87
CA GLU A 280 8.03 4.54 -32.31
C GLU A 280 7.78 4.39 -30.81
N LEU A 281 7.83 5.51 -30.10
CA LEU A 281 7.43 5.58 -28.69
C LEU A 281 5.92 5.35 -28.53
N THR A 282 5.53 4.67 -27.45
CA THR A 282 4.12 4.48 -27.09
C THR A 282 3.45 5.82 -26.71
N GLY A 283 2.12 5.85 -26.67
CA GLY A 283 1.35 7.01 -26.21
C GLY A 283 1.77 7.44 -24.80
N ASP A 284 1.88 6.45 -23.91
CA ASP A 284 2.31 6.68 -22.52
C ASP A 284 3.76 7.17 -22.41
N GLN A 285 4.68 6.62 -23.20
CA GLN A 285 6.07 7.09 -23.23
C GLN A 285 6.17 8.54 -23.72
N ARG A 286 5.40 8.91 -24.76
CA ARG A 286 5.35 10.31 -25.25
C ARG A 286 4.76 11.25 -24.22
N ALA A 287 3.70 10.84 -23.51
CA ALA A 287 3.13 11.62 -22.42
C ALA A 287 4.12 11.80 -21.27
N ALA A 288 4.79 10.72 -20.84
CA ALA A 288 5.81 10.76 -19.80
C ALA A 288 6.98 11.68 -20.17
N CYS A 289 7.47 11.61 -21.41
CA CYS A 289 8.51 12.51 -21.90
C CYS A 289 8.07 13.98 -21.87
N ARG A 290 6.82 14.30 -22.25
CA ARG A 290 6.30 15.68 -22.19
C ARG A 290 6.20 16.19 -20.76
N ASP A 291 5.67 15.38 -19.85
CA ASP A 291 5.53 15.78 -18.45
C ASP A 291 6.90 16.00 -17.79
N ILE A 292 7.86 15.12 -18.09
CA ILE A 292 9.25 15.26 -17.63
C ILE A 292 9.90 16.50 -18.26
N ASP A 293 9.77 16.71 -19.57
CA ASP A 293 10.32 17.90 -20.24
C ASP A 293 9.74 19.19 -19.64
N ALA A 294 8.45 19.21 -19.27
CA ALA A 294 7.81 20.36 -18.61
C ALA A 294 8.39 20.62 -17.22
N ASP A 295 8.63 19.57 -16.42
CA ASP A 295 9.25 19.72 -15.10
C ASP A 295 10.74 20.11 -15.19
N LEU A 296 11.48 19.53 -16.13
CA LEU A 296 12.89 19.85 -16.36
C LEU A 296 13.08 21.29 -16.84
N ALA A 297 12.13 21.85 -17.59
CA ALA A 297 12.21 23.23 -18.07
C ALA A 297 12.00 24.30 -16.97
N ALA A 298 11.53 23.90 -15.78
CA ALA A 298 11.27 24.81 -14.67
C ALA A 298 12.52 25.04 -13.80
N GLU A 299 12.58 26.17 -13.09
CA GLU A 299 13.67 26.49 -12.13
C GLU A 299 13.56 25.73 -10.80
N ARG A 300 12.50 24.94 -10.65
CA ARG A 300 12.26 24.10 -9.47
C ARG A 300 12.83 22.69 -9.71
N PRO A 301 13.43 22.05 -8.69
CA PRO A 301 13.93 20.68 -8.83
C PRO A 301 12.79 19.71 -9.15
N MET A 302 12.96 18.93 -10.22
CA MET A 302 12.05 17.84 -10.53
C MET A 302 12.29 16.70 -9.53
N GLN A 303 11.21 16.17 -8.96
CA GLN A 303 11.20 15.01 -8.07
C GLN A 303 10.08 14.09 -8.56
N ARG A 304 10.40 13.17 -9.48
CA ARG A 304 9.39 12.38 -10.19
C ARG A 304 9.69 10.88 -10.11
N LEU A 305 8.66 10.08 -9.87
CA LEU A 305 8.66 8.62 -9.91
C LEU A 305 8.04 8.15 -11.23
N LEU A 306 8.84 7.54 -12.08
CA LEU A 306 8.42 6.85 -13.29
C LEU A 306 8.13 5.38 -12.97
N MET A 307 6.85 5.03 -13.05
CA MET A 307 6.34 3.70 -12.78
C MET A 307 5.97 3.03 -14.09
N GLY A 308 6.29 1.76 -14.21
CA GLY A 308 5.87 0.98 -15.35
C GLY A 308 6.32 -0.46 -15.18
N GLU A 309 5.62 -1.37 -15.84
CA GLU A 309 5.99 -2.79 -15.79
C GLU A 309 7.40 -3.03 -16.34
N VAL A 310 7.98 -4.19 -16.03
CA VAL A 310 9.21 -4.67 -16.67
C VAL A 310 8.97 -4.73 -18.19
N GLY A 311 9.76 -3.98 -18.96
CA GLY A 311 9.63 -3.91 -20.42
C GLY A 311 8.71 -2.81 -20.97
N SER A 312 8.11 -1.96 -20.13
CA SER A 312 7.34 -0.77 -20.56
C SER A 312 8.17 0.35 -21.18
N GLY A 313 9.50 0.18 -21.26
CA GLY A 313 10.42 1.17 -21.83
C GLY A 313 10.80 2.31 -20.87
N LYS A 314 10.79 2.12 -19.55
CA LYS A 314 11.26 3.15 -18.59
C LYS A 314 12.63 3.73 -18.94
N THR A 315 13.57 2.89 -19.37
CA THR A 315 14.92 3.29 -19.77
C THR A 315 14.91 4.30 -20.93
N ILE A 316 13.97 4.22 -21.87
CA ILE A 316 13.93 5.16 -22.98
C ILE A 316 13.46 6.56 -22.55
N VAL A 317 12.51 6.60 -21.62
CA VAL A 317 12.02 7.85 -21.02
C VAL A 317 13.14 8.49 -20.18
N ALA A 318 13.86 7.70 -19.39
CA ALA A 318 15.02 8.17 -18.64
C ALA A 318 16.14 8.68 -19.55
N LEU A 319 16.46 7.97 -20.63
CA LEU A 319 17.46 8.40 -21.60
C LEU A 319 17.07 9.72 -22.29
N SER A 320 15.79 9.90 -22.64
CA SER A 320 15.30 11.17 -23.19
C SER A 320 15.55 12.33 -22.21
N ALA A 321 15.34 12.12 -20.91
CA ALA A 321 15.62 13.12 -19.87
C ALA A 321 17.12 13.38 -19.70
N MET A 322 17.95 12.33 -19.72
CA MET A 322 19.42 12.45 -19.67
C MET A 322 19.95 13.24 -20.87
N LEU A 323 19.46 12.96 -22.08
CA LEU A 323 19.82 13.71 -23.28
C LEU A 323 19.37 15.16 -23.22
N ARG A 324 18.25 15.49 -22.55
CA ARG A 324 17.85 16.89 -22.33
C ARG A 324 18.87 17.66 -21.49
N ALA A 325 19.50 17.03 -20.51
CA ALA A 325 20.61 17.62 -19.75
C ALA A 325 21.84 17.87 -20.64
N VAL A 326 22.22 16.86 -21.45
CA VAL A 326 23.34 16.98 -22.40
C VAL A 326 23.09 18.08 -23.44
N GLU A 327 21.87 18.19 -23.94
CA GLU A 327 21.45 19.22 -24.89
C GLU A 327 21.63 20.64 -24.31
N ASN A 328 21.51 20.79 -23.00
CA ASN A 328 21.75 22.04 -22.27
C ASN A 328 23.21 22.18 -21.77
N GLY A 329 24.13 21.36 -22.27
CA GLY A 329 25.56 21.40 -21.93
C GLY A 329 25.88 20.95 -20.50
N ARG A 330 25.03 20.11 -19.91
CA ARG A 330 25.13 19.65 -18.51
C ARG A 330 25.26 18.13 -18.43
N GLN A 331 25.61 17.64 -17.24
CA GLN A 331 25.84 16.21 -17.02
C GLN A 331 24.59 15.52 -16.46
N ALA A 332 24.44 14.24 -16.80
CA ALA A 332 23.43 13.36 -16.22
C ALA A 332 24.03 12.02 -15.78
N ALA A 333 23.50 11.47 -14.70
CA ALA A 333 23.94 10.20 -14.14
C ALA A 333 22.78 9.23 -13.96
N LEU A 334 22.99 7.95 -14.29
CA LEU A 334 22.06 6.87 -13.96
C LEU A 334 22.67 5.96 -12.90
N MET A 335 21.99 5.83 -11.77
CA MET A 335 22.37 4.97 -10.66
C MET A 335 21.55 3.69 -10.65
N ALA A 336 22.23 2.56 -10.58
CA ALA A 336 21.64 1.23 -10.44
C ALA A 336 22.05 0.58 -9.09
N PRO A 337 21.21 -0.30 -8.52
CA PRO A 337 21.47 -0.93 -7.21
C PRO A 337 22.66 -1.90 -7.20
N THR A 338 22.99 -2.51 -8.35
CA THR A 338 24.05 -3.52 -8.47
C THR A 338 24.93 -3.23 -9.68
N GLU A 339 26.18 -3.69 -9.64
CA GLU A 339 27.12 -3.50 -10.74
C GLU A 339 26.61 -4.14 -12.04
N THR A 340 25.99 -5.31 -11.96
CA THR A 340 25.49 -5.96 -13.17
C THR A 340 24.30 -5.25 -13.79
N LEU A 341 23.43 -4.62 -12.99
CA LEU A 341 22.36 -3.78 -13.54
C LEU A 341 22.93 -2.48 -14.14
N ALA A 342 24.00 -1.92 -13.56
CA ALA A 342 24.71 -0.78 -14.14
C ALA A 342 25.34 -1.13 -15.50
N GLU A 343 26.01 -2.29 -15.62
CA GLU A 343 26.55 -2.81 -16.89
C GLU A 343 25.45 -3.00 -17.95
N GLN A 344 24.29 -3.52 -17.55
CA GLN A 344 23.14 -3.68 -18.45
C GLN A 344 22.59 -2.35 -18.95
N HIS A 345 22.47 -1.37 -18.06
CA HIS A 345 22.08 -0.02 -18.44
C HIS A 345 23.10 0.58 -19.39
N LEU A 346 24.40 0.44 -19.14
CA LEU A 346 25.44 0.89 -20.08
C LEU A 346 25.24 0.29 -21.48
N LEU A 347 25.13 -1.04 -21.59
CA LEU A 347 24.92 -1.71 -22.88
C LEU A 347 23.62 -1.28 -23.58
N THR A 348 22.55 -1.11 -22.81
CA THR A 348 21.25 -0.69 -23.34
C THR A 348 21.29 0.75 -23.83
N LEU A 349 21.89 1.65 -23.03
CA LEU A 349 22.02 3.07 -23.37
C LEU A 349 22.95 3.26 -24.57
N ASP A 350 24.09 2.58 -24.62
CA ASP A 350 25.03 2.65 -25.75
C ASP A 350 24.34 2.25 -27.07
N ARG A 351 23.60 1.14 -27.05
CA ARG A 351 22.79 0.70 -28.21
C ARG A 351 21.72 1.71 -28.61
N LEU A 352 21.01 2.28 -27.63
CA LEU A 352 19.93 3.25 -27.89
C LEU A 352 20.47 4.62 -28.32
N LEU A 353 21.65 5.00 -27.87
CA LEU A 353 22.30 6.26 -28.22
C LEU A 353 22.84 6.23 -29.64
N GLY A 354 23.26 5.07 -30.17
CA GLY A 354 23.72 4.96 -31.56
C GLY A 354 24.89 5.90 -31.89
N GLY A 355 25.72 6.24 -30.89
CA GLY A 355 26.84 7.18 -31.03
C GLY A 355 26.50 8.66 -30.87
N VAL A 356 25.26 9.02 -30.50
CA VAL A 356 24.84 10.42 -30.28
C VAL A 356 25.62 11.10 -29.15
N ALA A 357 25.90 10.38 -28.06
CA ALA A 357 26.71 10.85 -26.95
C ALA A 357 27.45 9.66 -26.29
N PRO A 358 28.71 9.82 -25.86
CA PRO A 358 29.41 8.78 -25.13
C PRO A 358 28.82 8.61 -23.73
N VAL A 359 28.66 7.36 -23.30
CA VAL A 359 28.26 6.97 -21.94
C VAL A 359 29.30 6.03 -21.37
N GLU A 360 29.66 6.23 -20.10
CA GLU A 360 30.69 5.44 -19.42
C GLU A 360 30.16 4.80 -18.14
N LEU A 361 30.82 3.73 -17.68
CA LEU A 361 30.47 3.01 -16.47
C LEU A 361 31.44 3.32 -15.32
N LEU A 362 30.90 3.65 -14.15
CA LEU A 362 31.65 3.82 -12.91
C LEU A 362 31.04 2.98 -11.76
N THR A 363 31.78 1.96 -11.34
CA THR A 363 31.40 1.01 -10.27
C THR A 363 32.50 0.90 -9.20
N GLY A 364 32.24 0.15 -8.13
CA GLY A 364 33.26 -0.15 -7.11
C GLY A 364 34.38 -1.04 -7.66
N SER A 365 34.06 -1.89 -8.64
CA SER A 365 35.03 -2.75 -9.35
C SER A 365 35.85 -2.04 -10.44
N THR A 366 35.63 -0.75 -10.69
CA THR A 366 36.37 -0.02 -11.73
C THR A 366 37.85 0.13 -11.36
N GLY A 367 38.75 -0.39 -12.20
CA GLY A 367 40.20 -0.38 -11.94
C GLY A 367 40.77 1.04 -11.75
N ALA A 368 41.76 1.18 -10.85
CA ALA A 368 42.23 2.49 -10.36
C ALA A 368 42.67 3.47 -11.46
N ALA A 369 43.36 2.99 -12.51
CA ALA A 369 43.79 3.83 -13.62
C ALA A 369 42.59 4.41 -14.40
N ARG A 370 41.63 3.54 -14.77
CA ARG A 370 40.40 3.95 -15.46
C ARG A 370 39.52 4.84 -14.57
N ARG A 371 39.44 4.54 -13.28
CA ARG A 371 38.71 5.36 -12.33
C ARG A 371 39.26 6.79 -12.29
N ARG A 372 40.58 6.98 -12.21
CA ARG A 372 41.20 8.32 -12.22
C ARG A 372 40.89 9.10 -13.51
N ASP A 373 40.96 8.44 -14.67
CA ASP A 373 40.58 9.01 -15.96
C ASP A 373 39.11 9.48 -15.98
N LEU A 374 38.19 8.60 -15.58
CA LEU A 374 36.76 8.92 -15.53
C LEU A 374 36.45 10.07 -14.57
N LEU A 375 37.06 10.08 -13.38
CA LEU A 375 36.89 11.17 -12.41
C LEU A 375 37.38 12.51 -12.97
N GLY A 376 38.54 12.53 -13.65
CA GLY A 376 39.03 13.73 -14.31
C GLY A 376 38.07 14.27 -15.38
N ARG A 377 37.53 13.37 -16.21
CA ARG A 377 36.56 13.72 -17.27
C ARG A 377 35.20 14.17 -16.71
N LEU A 378 34.77 13.62 -15.56
CA LEU A 378 33.56 14.07 -14.86
C LEU A 378 33.75 15.49 -14.29
N ALA A 379 34.89 15.73 -13.65
CA ALA A 379 35.22 17.03 -13.04
C ALA A 379 35.45 18.13 -14.10
N SER A 380 36.00 17.79 -15.28
CA SER A 380 36.16 18.73 -16.39
C SER A 380 34.87 18.96 -17.20
N GLY A 381 33.91 18.04 -17.08
CA GLY A 381 32.65 18.02 -17.84
C GLY A 381 32.77 17.43 -19.24
N GLU A 382 33.92 16.84 -19.61
CA GLU A 382 34.09 16.10 -20.87
C GLU A 382 33.21 14.84 -20.94
N LEU A 383 32.88 14.25 -19.78
CA LEU A 383 31.97 13.12 -19.69
C LEU A 383 30.56 13.61 -19.32
N ALA A 384 29.67 13.69 -20.31
CA ALA A 384 28.31 14.19 -20.13
C ALA A 384 27.33 13.16 -19.53
N LEU A 385 27.52 11.87 -19.84
CA LEU A 385 26.65 10.78 -19.37
C LEU A 385 27.46 9.72 -18.62
N VAL A 386 26.98 9.31 -17.45
CA VAL A 386 27.59 8.22 -16.68
C VAL A 386 26.53 7.28 -16.13
N VAL A 387 26.85 5.99 -16.11
CA VAL A 387 26.08 4.95 -15.44
C VAL A 387 26.93 4.38 -14.31
N GLY A 388 26.32 4.06 -13.17
CA GLY A 388 27.09 3.50 -12.07
C GLY A 388 26.25 3.00 -10.91
N THR A 389 26.93 2.59 -9.86
CA THR A 389 26.29 2.17 -8.59
C THR A 389 26.33 3.30 -7.57
N HIS A 390 26.23 2.97 -6.28
CA HIS A 390 26.52 3.91 -5.19
C HIS A 390 27.92 4.55 -5.28
N ALA A 391 28.82 4.00 -6.10
CA ALA A 391 30.11 4.64 -6.40
C ALA A 391 29.96 6.09 -6.89
N LEU A 392 28.89 6.42 -7.61
CA LEU A 392 28.66 7.78 -8.17
C LEU A 392 28.43 8.87 -7.11
N ILE A 393 28.05 8.49 -5.89
CA ILE A 393 27.73 9.41 -4.79
C ILE A 393 28.82 9.44 -3.71
N GLU A 394 29.94 8.74 -3.92
CA GLU A 394 31.09 8.83 -3.03
C GLU A 394 31.68 10.25 -3.04
N GLU A 395 32.28 10.66 -1.93
CA GLU A 395 32.86 12.00 -1.79
C GLU A 395 33.89 12.32 -2.88
N THR A 396 34.66 11.32 -3.31
CA THR A 396 35.70 11.45 -4.35
C THR A 396 35.18 11.71 -5.77
N VAL A 397 33.88 11.56 -6.01
CA VAL A 397 33.28 11.78 -7.34
C VAL A 397 32.82 13.22 -7.46
N GLU A 398 33.50 14.02 -8.27
CA GLU A 398 33.13 15.40 -8.53
C GLU A 398 32.59 15.55 -9.95
N PHE A 399 31.43 16.18 -10.08
CA PHE A 399 30.84 16.57 -11.35
C PHE A 399 31.10 18.06 -11.57
N ARG A 400 31.31 18.47 -12.82
CA ARG A 400 31.35 19.88 -13.18
C ARG A 400 29.98 20.55 -12.99
N ASP A 401 28.92 19.90 -13.48
CA ASP A 401 27.55 20.41 -13.41
C ASP A 401 26.54 19.26 -13.60
N LEU A 402 26.32 18.48 -12.54
CA LEU A 402 25.28 17.45 -12.54
C LEU A 402 23.89 18.12 -12.48
N ALA A 403 23.11 17.95 -13.54
CA ALA A 403 21.78 18.53 -13.65
C ALA A 403 20.65 17.51 -13.52
N LEU A 404 20.90 16.22 -13.78
CA LEU A 404 19.91 15.16 -13.64
C LEU A 404 20.51 13.88 -13.06
N GLY A 405 19.92 13.39 -11.98
CA GLY A 405 20.15 12.05 -11.44
C GLY A 405 18.95 11.14 -11.74
N VAL A 406 19.20 10.01 -12.39
CA VAL A 406 18.23 8.93 -12.57
C VAL A 406 18.55 7.82 -11.57
N VAL A 407 17.57 7.35 -10.81
CA VAL A 407 17.74 6.26 -9.82
C VAL A 407 16.81 5.11 -10.18
N ASP A 408 17.39 3.96 -10.53
CA ASP A 408 16.62 2.75 -10.80
C ASP A 408 16.41 1.90 -9.54
N GLU A 409 15.25 1.24 -9.46
CA GLU A 409 14.82 0.41 -8.32
C GLU A 409 14.93 1.12 -6.96
N GLN A 410 14.20 2.24 -6.82
CA GLN A 410 14.25 3.15 -5.66
C GLN A 410 14.12 2.47 -4.29
N HIS A 411 13.49 1.29 -4.17
CA HIS A 411 13.24 0.63 -2.89
C HIS A 411 14.51 0.22 -2.12
N ARG A 412 15.69 0.25 -2.75
CA ARG A 412 16.99 0.05 -2.07
C ARG A 412 17.74 1.36 -1.76
N PHE A 413 17.21 2.51 -2.15
CA PHE A 413 17.83 3.82 -1.99
C PHE A 413 17.32 4.54 -0.73
N GLY A 414 18.22 4.81 0.21
CA GLY A 414 17.91 5.53 1.44
C GLY A 414 17.96 7.06 1.29
N VAL A 415 17.52 7.76 2.34
CA VAL A 415 17.51 9.23 2.43
C VAL A 415 18.92 9.84 2.30
N ARG A 416 19.95 9.15 2.80
CA ARG A 416 21.35 9.61 2.77
C ARG A 416 21.92 9.69 1.36
N GLN A 417 21.57 8.73 0.51
CA GLN A 417 22.04 8.69 -0.87
C GLN A 417 21.45 9.81 -1.72
N ARG A 418 20.23 10.27 -1.40
CA ARG A 418 19.61 11.44 -2.06
C ARG A 418 20.32 12.74 -1.70
N ALA A 419 20.62 12.96 -0.42
CA ALA A 419 21.41 14.12 0.01
C ALA A 419 22.81 14.14 -0.63
N ALA A 420 23.39 12.96 -0.85
CA ALA A 420 24.68 12.83 -1.54
C ALA A 420 24.63 13.12 -3.04
N LEU A 421 23.47 13.01 -3.71
CA LEU A 421 23.27 13.48 -5.09
C LEU A 421 23.05 14.99 -5.12
N ASP A 422 22.30 15.54 -4.15
CA ASP A 422 22.02 16.97 -4.05
C ASP A 422 23.33 17.78 -3.98
N SER A 423 24.35 17.26 -3.27
CA SER A 423 25.66 17.90 -3.14
C SER A 423 26.55 17.83 -4.37
N LYS A 424 26.18 17.09 -5.42
CA LYS A 424 26.95 16.96 -6.67
C LYS A 424 26.59 17.99 -7.73
N ALA A 425 25.53 18.76 -7.53
CA ALA A 425 25.20 19.87 -8.41
C ALA A 425 26.12 21.07 -8.15
N ARG A 426 26.09 22.03 -9.08
CA ARG A 426 26.79 23.31 -8.91
C ARG A 426 26.29 24.05 -7.67
N GLU A 427 27.18 24.79 -7.01
CA GLU A 427 26.88 25.53 -5.78
C GLU A 427 25.59 26.37 -5.89
N GLY A 428 24.71 26.24 -4.89
CA GLY A 428 23.41 26.90 -4.84
C GLY A 428 22.29 26.26 -5.67
N LEU A 429 22.60 25.17 -6.40
CA LEU A 429 21.63 24.38 -7.15
C LEU A 429 21.54 22.95 -6.63
N VAL A 430 20.45 22.27 -6.98
CA VAL A 430 20.29 20.82 -6.82
C VAL A 430 19.92 20.19 -8.16
N PRO A 431 20.29 18.92 -8.42
CA PRO A 431 19.94 18.27 -9.67
C PRO A 431 18.45 17.91 -9.69
N HIS A 432 17.87 17.86 -10.89
CA HIS A 432 16.61 17.17 -11.11
C HIS A 432 16.78 15.68 -10.77
N THR A 433 15.76 15.03 -10.22
CA THR A 433 15.80 13.61 -9.87
C THR A 433 14.62 12.86 -10.48
N LEU A 434 14.93 11.80 -11.22
CA LEU A 434 13.98 10.85 -11.79
C LEU A 434 14.18 9.48 -11.15
N HIS A 435 13.21 9.02 -10.38
CA HIS A 435 13.18 7.67 -9.83
C HIS A 435 12.46 6.73 -10.79
N MET A 436 12.93 5.50 -10.92
CA MET A 436 12.25 4.45 -11.68
C MET A 436 11.95 3.25 -10.76
N THR A 437 10.80 2.64 -10.99
CA THR A 437 10.45 1.38 -10.32
C THR A 437 9.79 0.41 -11.29
N ALA A 438 10.15 -0.87 -11.18
CA ALA A 438 9.49 -1.95 -11.91
C ALA A 438 8.36 -2.61 -11.11
N THR A 439 8.31 -2.43 -9.78
CA THR A 439 7.15 -2.86 -9.01
C THR A 439 5.97 -1.95 -9.37
N PRO A 440 4.87 -2.51 -9.92
CA PRO A 440 3.62 -1.78 -9.95
C PRO A 440 3.23 -1.59 -8.48
N ILE A 441 3.30 -0.35 -8.01
CA ILE A 441 2.73 0.05 -6.74
C ILE A 441 1.36 0.64 -7.10
N PRO A 442 0.27 0.30 -6.40
CA PRO A 442 -1.00 0.95 -6.63
C PRO A 442 -0.78 2.45 -6.56
N ARG A 443 -1.31 3.22 -7.53
CA ARG A 443 -1.10 4.68 -7.58
C ARG A 443 -1.47 5.32 -6.23
N THR A 444 -2.49 4.81 -5.56
CA THR A 444 -2.92 5.22 -4.22
C THR A 444 -1.83 5.06 -3.17
N LEU A 445 -1.14 3.91 -3.13
CA LEU A 445 -0.02 3.67 -2.23
C LEU A 445 1.24 4.45 -2.62
N ALA A 446 1.49 4.64 -3.92
CA ALA A 446 2.64 5.43 -4.35
C ALA A 446 2.50 6.90 -3.91
N LEU A 447 1.28 7.43 -3.94
CA LEU A 447 0.97 8.81 -3.54
C LEU A 447 0.98 9.02 -2.03
N THR A 448 0.78 7.97 -1.22
CA THR A 448 0.88 8.05 0.24
C THR A 448 2.29 7.71 0.72
N ALA A 449 2.89 6.60 0.25
CA ALA A 449 4.20 6.11 0.66
C ALA A 449 5.40 6.91 0.09
N TYR A 450 5.25 7.46 -1.12
CA TYR A 450 6.29 8.27 -1.80
C TYR A 450 5.76 9.66 -2.16
N GLY A 451 4.80 10.18 -1.40
CA GLY A 451 4.05 11.39 -1.75
C GLY A 451 4.86 12.69 -1.87
N ASP A 452 6.17 12.66 -1.60
CA ASP A 452 7.10 13.73 -1.98
C ASP A 452 7.42 13.75 -3.49
N LEU A 453 7.13 12.68 -4.23
CA LEU A 453 7.39 12.52 -5.66
C LEU A 453 6.12 12.68 -6.51
N ASP A 454 6.23 13.36 -7.64
CA ASP A 454 5.21 13.31 -8.69
C ASP A 454 5.26 11.95 -9.39
N ALA A 455 4.12 11.30 -9.64
CA ALA A 455 4.10 9.96 -10.23
C ALA A 455 3.67 9.99 -11.70
N THR A 456 4.43 9.32 -12.55
CA THR A 456 4.13 9.08 -13.98
C THR A 456 3.99 7.59 -14.21
N VAL A 457 2.96 7.16 -14.93
CA VAL A 457 2.67 5.74 -15.12
C VAL A 457 2.74 5.37 -16.60
N LEU A 458 3.48 4.32 -16.93
CA LEU A 458 3.52 3.68 -18.23
C LEU A 458 2.71 2.38 -18.18
N ARG A 459 1.50 2.37 -18.75
CA ARG A 459 0.62 1.20 -18.87
C ARG A 459 0.79 0.51 -20.23
N GLU A 460 1.00 1.28 -21.29
CA GLU A 460 1.14 0.79 -22.65
C GLU A 460 2.48 0.05 -22.84
N LEU A 461 2.41 -1.22 -23.22
CA LEU A 461 3.57 -2.02 -23.58
C LEU A 461 3.98 -1.76 -25.05
N PRO A 462 5.28 -1.73 -25.38
CA PRO A 462 5.75 -1.56 -26.75
C PRO A 462 5.21 -2.63 -27.71
N ALA A 463 5.04 -2.25 -28.98
CA ALA A 463 4.57 -3.14 -30.04
C ALA A 463 5.49 -4.37 -30.23
N GLY A 464 4.89 -5.54 -30.49
CA GLY A 464 5.60 -6.80 -30.73
C GLY A 464 5.71 -7.73 -29.52
N ARG A 465 5.37 -7.27 -28.31
CA ARG A 465 5.36 -8.11 -27.11
C ARG A 465 4.11 -8.99 -27.07
N ARG A 466 4.30 -10.31 -26.97
CA ARG A 466 3.19 -11.26 -26.78
C ARG A 466 2.95 -11.48 -25.28
N PRO A 467 1.69 -11.56 -24.81
CA PRO A 467 1.38 -11.88 -23.42
C PRO A 467 1.98 -13.24 -23.01
N VAL A 468 2.45 -13.32 -21.78
CA VAL A 468 2.94 -14.58 -21.18
C VAL A 468 1.74 -15.40 -20.73
N GLU A 469 1.56 -16.60 -21.29
CA GLU A 469 0.55 -17.54 -20.83
C GLU A 469 0.94 -18.06 -19.44
N THR A 470 0.07 -17.89 -18.44
CA THR A 470 0.39 -18.23 -17.05
C THR A 470 -0.52 -19.35 -16.55
N HIS A 471 0.07 -20.44 -16.04
CA HIS A 471 -0.67 -21.60 -15.54
C HIS A 471 -0.26 -21.97 -14.13
N VAL A 472 -1.24 -22.15 -13.24
CA VAL A 472 -1.04 -22.75 -11.93
C VAL A 472 -1.23 -24.26 -12.04
N VAL A 473 -0.24 -25.01 -11.58
CA VAL A 473 -0.17 -26.46 -11.73
C VAL A 473 -0.07 -27.11 -10.35
N ASP A 474 -1.04 -27.97 -10.07
CA ASP A 474 -1.11 -28.76 -8.84
C ASP A 474 -1.19 -30.26 -9.15
N GLY A 475 -0.56 -31.07 -8.28
CA GLY A 475 -0.50 -32.52 -8.40
C GLY A 475 0.56 -33.08 -9.37
N THR A 476 0.99 -34.31 -9.10
CA THR A 476 2.11 -34.98 -9.78
C THR A 476 1.92 -35.12 -11.29
N ARG A 477 0.71 -35.49 -11.74
CA ARG A 477 0.42 -35.69 -13.18
C ARG A 477 0.51 -34.38 -13.97
N ALA A 478 0.02 -33.28 -13.40
CA ALA A 478 0.06 -31.99 -14.06
C ALA A 478 1.48 -31.42 -14.09
N ARG A 479 2.27 -31.63 -13.03
CA ARG A 479 3.71 -31.29 -13.00
C ARG A 479 4.51 -32.06 -14.06
N ALA A 480 4.28 -33.36 -14.22
CA ALA A 480 4.94 -34.15 -15.26
C ALA A 480 4.64 -33.58 -16.68
N ARG A 481 3.38 -33.23 -16.94
CA ARG A 481 2.97 -32.58 -18.20
C ARG A 481 3.61 -31.20 -18.38
N ALA A 482 3.79 -30.43 -17.30
CA ALA A 482 4.49 -29.15 -17.36
C ALA A 482 5.97 -29.33 -17.75
N TYR A 483 6.67 -30.32 -17.20
CA TYR A 483 8.05 -30.64 -17.60
C TYR A 483 8.14 -31.12 -19.05
N GLU A 484 7.19 -31.92 -19.54
CA GLU A 484 7.09 -32.29 -20.97
C GLU A 484 6.99 -31.04 -21.84
N ARG A 485 6.11 -30.10 -21.47
CA ARG A 485 5.94 -28.84 -22.20
C ARG A 485 7.20 -27.99 -22.19
N ILE A 486 7.94 -27.94 -21.08
CA ILE A 486 9.24 -27.25 -21.01
C ILE A 486 10.22 -27.88 -22.00
N ARG A 487 10.31 -29.22 -22.03
CA ARG A 487 11.20 -29.95 -22.95
C ARG A 487 10.84 -29.69 -24.42
N GLU A 488 9.55 -29.59 -24.76
CA GLU A 488 9.10 -29.22 -26.12
C GLU A 488 9.58 -27.82 -26.53
N GLU A 489 9.56 -26.84 -25.63
CA GLU A 489 10.06 -25.50 -25.91
C GLU A 489 11.59 -25.49 -26.06
N ILE A 490 12.30 -26.23 -25.20
CA ILE A 490 13.76 -26.37 -25.30
C ILE A 490 14.15 -27.06 -26.62
N ALA A 491 13.41 -28.07 -27.06
CA ALA A 491 13.64 -28.74 -28.35
C ALA A 491 13.49 -27.79 -29.56
N LYS A 492 12.75 -26.68 -29.43
CA LYS A 492 12.65 -25.61 -30.43
C LYS A 492 13.80 -24.60 -30.35
N GLY A 493 14.83 -24.89 -29.55
CA GLY A 493 15.98 -24.02 -29.30
C GLY A 493 15.70 -22.91 -28.28
N ARG A 494 14.68 -23.05 -27.43
CA ARG A 494 14.35 -22.06 -26.37
C ARG A 494 14.96 -22.43 -25.04
N GLN A 495 14.87 -21.51 -24.09
CA GLN A 495 15.50 -21.65 -22.79
C GLN A 495 14.50 -21.43 -21.65
N CYS A 496 14.79 -22.03 -20.50
CA CYS A 496 13.91 -22.08 -19.34
C CYS A 496 14.58 -21.53 -18.08
N PHE A 497 13.90 -20.66 -17.35
CA PHE A 497 14.24 -20.31 -15.97
C PHE A 497 13.49 -21.21 -15.00
N VAL A 498 14.18 -21.69 -13.96
CA VAL A 498 13.58 -22.42 -12.83
C VAL A 498 13.90 -21.70 -11.54
N VAL A 499 12.88 -21.25 -10.82
CA VAL A 499 13.02 -20.49 -9.57
C VAL A 499 12.65 -21.39 -8.40
N CYS A 500 13.62 -21.62 -7.52
CA CYS A 500 13.51 -22.41 -6.31
C CYS A 500 13.09 -21.54 -5.11
N PRO A 501 12.25 -22.05 -4.20
CA PRO A 501 11.63 -21.28 -3.12
C PRO A 501 12.63 -20.55 -2.22
N LEU A 502 12.25 -19.34 -1.81
CA LEU A 502 12.87 -18.64 -0.69
C LEU A 502 12.54 -19.37 0.61
N VAL A 503 13.57 -19.77 1.36
CA VAL A 503 13.43 -20.25 2.75
C VAL A 503 13.83 -19.10 3.67
N GLU A 504 12.96 -18.74 4.62
CA GLU A 504 13.10 -17.55 5.48
C GLU A 504 14.21 -17.67 6.54
N GLU A 505 14.91 -18.81 6.61
CA GLU A 505 15.79 -19.15 7.73
C GLU A 505 17.28 -18.79 7.52
N SER A 506 17.80 -18.77 6.28
CA SER A 506 19.12 -18.20 5.91
C SER A 506 19.47 -18.32 4.41
N GLU A 507 20.35 -17.44 3.89
CA GLU A 507 20.88 -17.52 2.51
C GLU A 507 21.65 -18.82 2.21
N ALA A 508 22.35 -19.37 3.21
CA ALA A 508 23.09 -20.61 3.08
C ALA A 508 22.16 -21.82 2.87
N LEU A 509 21.02 -21.84 3.57
CA LEU A 509 20.01 -22.87 3.42
C LEU A 509 19.33 -22.79 2.05
N GLN A 510 19.08 -21.58 1.54
CA GLN A 510 18.57 -21.35 0.19
C GLN A 510 19.54 -21.89 -0.86
N ALA A 511 20.81 -21.51 -0.81
CA ALA A 511 21.84 -21.99 -1.75
C ALA A 511 21.88 -23.53 -1.80
N LYS A 512 21.86 -24.19 -0.63
CA LYS A 512 21.83 -25.65 -0.54
C LYS A 512 20.59 -26.26 -1.19
N ALA A 513 19.41 -25.67 -0.97
CA ALA A 513 18.17 -26.12 -1.59
C ALA A 513 18.21 -25.97 -3.12
N ALA A 514 18.73 -24.85 -3.63
CA ALA A 514 18.97 -24.66 -5.07
C ALA A 514 19.86 -25.73 -5.66
N THR A 515 21.00 -26.02 -5.03
CA THR A 515 21.98 -26.99 -5.54
C THR A 515 21.38 -28.38 -5.60
N VAL A 516 20.71 -28.81 -4.53
CA VAL A 516 20.03 -30.11 -4.49
C VAL A 516 18.96 -30.20 -5.58
N GLU A 517 18.18 -29.14 -5.77
CA GLU A 517 17.12 -29.13 -6.76
C GLU A 517 17.67 -29.09 -8.20
N ALA A 518 18.71 -28.33 -8.46
CA ALA A 518 19.40 -28.30 -9.76
C ALA A 518 19.99 -29.67 -10.11
N GLU A 519 20.64 -30.34 -9.15
CA GLU A 519 21.16 -31.70 -9.34
C GLU A 519 20.03 -32.72 -9.57
N ARG A 520 18.93 -32.61 -8.83
CA ARG A 520 17.76 -33.47 -9.00
C ARG A 520 17.18 -33.29 -10.41
N LEU A 521 16.94 -32.05 -10.82
CA LEU A 521 16.38 -31.71 -12.13
C LEU A 521 17.29 -32.17 -13.27
N ALA A 522 18.60 -31.95 -13.16
CA ALA A 522 19.59 -32.41 -14.13
C ALA A 522 19.65 -33.94 -14.24
N ARG A 523 19.35 -34.69 -13.18
CA ARG A 523 19.33 -36.16 -13.20
C ARG A 523 17.99 -36.76 -13.62
N THR A 524 16.90 -36.00 -13.51
CA THR A 524 15.53 -36.49 -13.71
C THR A 524 14.87 -35.84 -14.91
N GLU A 525 14.21 -34.71 -14.70
CA GLU A 525 13.34 -34.06 -15.69
C GLU A 525 14.11 -33.42 -16.85
N PHE A 526 15.34 -32.98 -16.63
CA PHE A 526 16.19 -32.28 -17.59
C PHE A 526 17.48 -33.04 -17.93
N ARG A 527 17.43 -34.38 -17.90
CA ARG A 527 18.58 -35.26 -18.15
C ARG A 527 19.27 -35.09 -19.51
N GLU A 528 18.54 -34.58 -20.49
CA GLU A 528 19.00 -34.37 -21.87
C GLU A 528 19.34 -32.90 -22.15
N GLN A 529 19.26 -32.04 -21.13
CA GLN A 529 19.41 -30.59 -21.23
C GLN A 529 20.59 -30.11 -20.40
N ARG A 530 21.19 -29.00 -20.82
CA ARG A 530 22.30 -28.37 -20.11
C ARG A 530 21.74 -27.47 -19.00
N VAL A 531 21.86 -27.90 -17.76
CA VAL A 531 21.36 -27.19 -16.58
C VAL A 531 22.49 -26.39 -15.93
N ALA A 532 22.30 -25.08 -15.80
CA ALA A 532 23.15 -24.17 -15.05
C ALA A 532 22.48 -23.78 -13.73
N LEU A 533 23.29 -23.39 -12.73
CA LEU A 533 22.83 -23.00 -11.40
C LEU A 533 23.36 -21.62 -11.02
N ILE A 534 22.51 -20.79 -10.42
CA ILE A 534 22.90 -19.51 -9.84
C ILE A 534 22.27 -19.31 -8.45
N HIS A 535 23.08 -18.96 -7.44
CA HIS A 535 22.58 -18.62 -6.11
C HIS A 535 23.45 -17.56 -5.42
N GLY A 536 22.92 -16.92 -4.38
CA GLY A 536 23.56 -15.81 -3.65
C GLY A 536 25.00 -16.08 -3.17
N GLN A 537 25.27 -17.32 -2.74
CA GLN A 537 26.59 -17.73 -2.23
C GLN A 537 27.66 -18.03 -3.31
N LEU A 538 27.33 -17.99 -4.61
CA LEU A 538 28.34 -18.17 -5.66
C LEU A 538 29.27 -16.95 -5.76
N PRO A 539 30.58 -17.15 -6.01
CA PRO A 539 31.47 -16.06 -6.38
C PRO A 539 30.95 -15.28 -7.60
N LEU A 540 31.18 -13.96 -7.63
CA LEU A 540 30.69 -13.09 -8.71
C LEU A 540 31.10 -13.57 -10.11
N ALA A 541 32.35 -14.03 -10.27
CA ALA A 541 32.86 -14.56 -11.53
C ALA A 541 32.06 -15.78 -12.02
N ALA A 542 31.72 -16.71 -11.12
CA ALA A 542 30.92 -17.90 -11.46
C ALA A 542 29.47 -17.53 -11.80
N LYS A 543 28.88 -16.54 -11.12
CA LYS A 543 27.57 -16.00 -11.48
C LYS A 543 27.59 -15.41 -12.88
N GLN A 544 28.60 -14.59 -13.21
CA GLN A 544 28.75 -13.97 -14.52
C GLN A 544 28.99 -15.00 -15.63
N GLU A 545 29.75 -16.07 -15.36
CA GLU A 545 29.96 -17.18 -16.29
C GLU A 545 28.65 -17.93 -16.58
N ALA A 546 27.96 -18.42 -15.55
CA ALA A 546 26.68 -19.12 -15.70
C ALA A 546 25.63 -18.28 -16.45
N MET A 547 25.60 -16.97 -16.18
CA MET A 547 24.72 -16.05 -16.89
C MET A 547 25.12 -15.81 -18.35
N ARG A 548 26.43 -15.73 -18.66
CA ARG A 548 26.93 -15.60 -20.04
C ARG A 548 26.61 -16.87 -20.84
N ASP A 549 26.83 -18.03 -20.25
CA ASP A 549 26.53 -19.32 -20.86
C ASP A 549 25.04 -19.46 -21.16
N PHE A 550 24.19 -19.06 -20.22
CA PHE A 550 22.75 -19.03 -20.45
C PHE A 550 22.39 -18.01 -21.54
N ALA A 551 22.86 -16.76 -21.48
CA ALA A 551 22.55 -15.77 -22.51
C ALA A 551 23.02 -16.17 -23.93
N ALA A 552 24.13 -16.89 -24.05
CA ALA A 552 24.69 -17.38 -25.31
C ALA A 552 24.04 -18.68 -25.83
N GLY A 553 23.13 -19.30 -25.07
CA GLY A 553 22.51 -20.58 -25.43
C GLY A 553 23.43 -21.80 -25.18
N ALA A 554 24.48 -21.65 -24.37
CA ALA A 554 25.33 -22.74 -23.90
C ALA A 554 24.66 -23.54 -22.76
N ALA A 555 23.69 -22.96 -22.06
CA ALA A 555 22.81 -23.64 -21.11
C ALA A 555 21.34 -23.51 -21.53
N ASP A 556 20.57 -24.59 -21.40
CA ASP A 556 19.15 -24.65 -21.79
C ASP A 556 18.23 -24.28 -20.62
N VAL A 557 18.66 -24.60 -19.39
CA VAL A 557 17.90 -24.36 -18.16
C VAL A 557 18.78 -23.64 -17.14
N LEU A 558 18.27 -22.57 -16.52
CA LEU A 558 18.94 -21.88 -15.41
C LEU A 558 18.12 -21.98 -14.13
N VAL A 559 18.68 -22.63 -13.10
CA VAL A 559 18.06 -22.81 -11.77
C VAL A 559 18.54 -21.71 -10.81
N ALA A 560 17.63 -21.05 -10.08
CA ALA A 560 17.94 -19.91 -9.20
C ALA A 560 17.11 -19.86 -7.90
N THR A 561 17.68 -19.45 -6.76
CA THR A 561 16.96 -19.30 -5.46
C THR A 561 16.39 -17.93 -5.17
N SER A 562 17.12 -16.88 -5.53
CA SER A 562 16.67 -15.50 -5.36
C SER A 562 16.28 -14.95 -6.72
N VAL A 563 15.31 -14.02 -6.70
CA VAL A 563 14.82 -13.29 -7.87
C VAL A 563 16.01 -12.75 -8.62
N VAL A 564 16.41 -13.37 -9.74
CA VAL A 564 17.11 -12.81 -10.90
C VAL A 564 17.68 -11.40 -10.67
N GLU A 565 18.58 -11.24 -9.69
CA GLU A 565 19.13 -9.95 -9.25
C GLU A 565 20.05 -9.38 -10.32
N VAL A 566 20.48 -10.25 -11.22
CA VAL A 566 21.12 -9.93 -12.47
C VAL A 566 19.98 -9.67 -13.45
N GLY A 567 19.66 -8.40 -13.72
CA GLY A 567 18.53 -7.98 -14.57
C GLY A 567 18.63 -8.38 -16.05
N ILE A 568 19.12 -9.58 -16.35
CA ILE A 568 19.54 -10.02 -17.67
C ILE A 568 18.29 -10.29 -18.50
N ASP A 569 18.25 -9.58 -19.62
CA ASP A 569 17.32 -9.81 -20.70
C ASP A 569 17.87 -10.96 -21.56
N VAL A 570 17.19 -12.11 -21.54
CA VAL A 570 17.49 -13.22 -22.44
C VAL A 570 16.29 -13.38 -23.39
N PRO A 571 16.32 -12.77 -24.59
CA PRO A 571 15.17 -12.80 -25.51
C PRO A 571 14.71 -14.21 -25.91
N ASN A 572 15.63 -15.19 -25.85
CA ASN A 572 15.38 -16.59 -26.18
C ASN A 572 14.82 -17.42 -25.00
N ALA A 573 14.78 -16.86 -23.79
CA ALA A 573 14.15 -17.50 -22.64
C ALA A 573 12.62 -17.29 -22.70
N THR A 574 11.91 -18.35 -23.09
CA THR A 574 10.45 -18.32 -23.27
C THR A 574 9.70 -18.97 -22.13
N VAL A 575 10.37 -19.73 -21.25
CA VAL A 575 9.69 -20.45 -20.16
C VAL A 575 10.20 -20.03 -18.79
N MET A 576 9.28 -19.77 -17.86
CA MET A 576 9.53 -19.47 -16.45
C MET A 576 8.79 -20.49 -15.59
N LEU A 577 9.52 -21.34 -14.87
CA LEU A 577 8.98 -22.27 -13.89
C LEU A 577 9.28 -21.74 -12.47
N ILE A 578 8.25 -21.63 -11.63
CA ILE A 578 8.38 -21.22 -10.23
C ILE A 578 7.92 -22.37 -9.34
N GLU A 579 8.87 -22.93 -8.58
CA GLU A 579 8.61 -23.96 -7.58
C GLU A 579 8.03 -23.34 -6.30
N ALA A 580 7.06 -24.04 -5.69
CA ALA A 580 6.36 -23.61 -4.47
C ALA A 580 5.95 -22.12 -4.53
N ALA A 581 5.19 -21.76 -5.57
CA ALA A 581 4.79 -20.39 -5.88
C ALA A 581 4.02 -19.71 -4.73
N GLU A 582 3.39 -20.49 -3.84
CA GLU A 582 2.76 -20.02 -2.60
C GLU A 582 3.73 -19.41 -1.58
N ARG A 583 5.05 -19.52 -1.76
CA ARG A 583 6.04 -18.86 -0.89
C ARG A 583 6.40 -17.45 -1.35
N TYR A 584 5.94 -17.04 -2.53
CA TYR A 584 6.23 -15.72 -3.08
C TYR A 584 5.05 -14.76 -2.89
N GLY A 585 5.40 -13.47 -2.72
CA GLY A 585 4.43 -12.39 -2.81
C GLY A 585 3.96 -12.17 -4.25
N LEU A 586 2.75 -11.60 -4.42
CA LEU A 586 2.17 -11.40 -5.76
C LEU A 586 3.04 -10.49 -6.65
N SER A 587 3.64 -9.45 -6.06
CA SER A 587 4.59 -8.56 -6.73
C SER A 587 5.86 -9.27 -7.21
N GLN A 588 6.40 -10.20 -6.42
CA GLN A 588 7.57 -11.01 -6.80
C GLN A 588 7.24 -11.96 -7.95
N LEU A 589 6.08 -12.65 -7.88
CA LEU A 589 5.60 -13.51 -8.97
C LEU A 589 5.42 -12.73 -10.26
N HIS A 590 4.87 -11.51 -10.18
CA HIS A 590 4.73 -10.61 -11.32
C HIS A 590 6.08 -10.23 -11.95
N GLN A 591 7.07 -9.87 -11.14
CA GLN A 591 8.41 -9.56 -11.62
C GLN A 591 9.07 -10.76 -12.31
N LEU A 592 8.94 -11.96 -11.72
CA LEU A 592 9.47 -13.20 -12.28
C LEU A 592 8.81 -13.52 -13.63
N ARG A 593 7.47 -13.41 -13.72
CA ARG A 593 6.73 -13.55 -14.98
C ARG A 593 7.25 -12.58 -16.05
N GLY A 594 7.57 -11.34 -15.68
CA GLY A 594 8.09 -10.31 -16.58
C GLY A 594 9.54 -10.52 -17.06
N ARG A 595 10.26 -11.53 -16.56
CA ARG A 595 11.61 -11.90 -17.05
C ARG A 595 11.58 -12.70 -18.35
N VAL A 596 10.45 -13.31 -18.71
CA VAL A 596 10.23 -14.00 -19.99
C VAL A 596 9.30 -13.18 -20.90
N GLY A 597 9.18 -13.56 -22.18
CA GLY A 597 8.35 -12.83 -23.13
C GLY A 597 8.99 -11.53 -23.64
N ARG A 598 10.32 -11.55 -23.81
CA ARG A 598 11.10 -10.42 -24.34
C ARG A 598 11.48 -10.57 -25.81
N GLY A 599 11.43 -11.78 -26.37
CA GLY A 599 11.54 -12.04 -27.80
C GLY A 599 10.18 -12.08 -28.51
N GLY A 600 10.18 -12.33 -29.82
CA GLY A 600 8.96 -12.48 -30.62
C GLY A 600 8.20 -13.81 -30.44
N HIS A 601 8.68 -14.69 -29.55
CA HIS A 601 8.12 -16.03 -29.33
C HIS A 601 7.07 -16.04 -28.22
N SER A 602 6.10 -16.95 -28.33
CA SER A 602 5.15 -17.17 -27.23
C SER A 602 5.89 -17.63 -25.99
N SER A 603 5.52 -17.10 -24.83
CA SER A 603 6.19 -17.37 -23.57
C SER A 603 5.21 -17.91 -22.53
N LEU A 604 5.73 -18.75 -21.64
CA LEU A 604 4.98 -19.55 -20.69
C LEU A 604 5.51 -19.30 -19.27
N CYS A 605 4.61 -19.04 -18.33
CA CYS A 605 4.90 -18.99 -16.91
C CYS A 605 4.13 -20.11 -16.20
N ILE A 606 4.85 -21.01 -15.55
CA ILE A 606 4.31 -22.18 -14.86
C ILE A 606 4.55 -22.00 -13.37
N LEU A 607 3.47 -22.03 -12.58
CA LEU A 607 3.49 -21.84 -11.15
C LEU A 607 3.12 -23.15 -10.47
N PHE A 608 4.06 -23.78 -9.77
CA PHE A 608 3.74 -24.97 -8.99
C PHE A 608 3.21 -24.56 -7.62
N GLY A 609 1.93 -24.83 -7.36
CA GLY A 609 1.23 -24.43 -6.14
C GLY A 609 -0.28 -24.67 -6.23
N ASP A 610 -1.02 -24.35 -5.16
CA ASP A 610 -2.47 -24.57 -5.10
C ASP A 610 -3.25 -23.49 -5.89
N PRO A 611 -3.98 -23.84 -6.96
CA PRO A 611 -4.77 -22.89 -7.76
C PRO A 611 -5.93 -22.24 -6.98
N LYS A 612 -6.31 -22.78 -5.81
CA LYS A 612 -7.34 -22.19 -4.95
C LYS A 612 -6.85 -20.96 -4.19
N LEU A 613 -5.54 -20.77 -4.07
CA LEU A 613 -4.98 -19.60 -3.41
C LEU A 613 -5.33 -18.32 -4.21
N PRO A 614 -6.00 -17.32 -3.62
CA PRO A 614 -6.43 -16.12 -4.34
C PRO A 614 -5.31 -15.41 -5.11
N ARG A 615 -4.11 -15.32 -4.53
CA ARG A 615 -2.92 -14.75 -5.18
C ARG A 615 -2.46 -15.50 -6.42
N LEU A 616 -2.46 -16.85 -6.40
CA LEU A 616 -2.01 -17.67 -7.53
C LEU A 616 -3.04 -17.63 -8.65
N LYS A 617 -4.33 -17.59 -8.28
CA LYS A 617 -5.41 -17.34 -9.24
C LYS A 617 -5.26 -15.96 -9.89
N ALA A 618 -5.00 -14.92 -9.10
CA ALA A 618 -4.84 -13.55 -9.59
C ALA A 618 -3.71 -13.43 -10.62
N ILE A 619 -2.48 -13.90 -10.32
CA ILE A 619 -1.35 -13.84 -11.26
C ILE A 619 -1.58 -14.64 -12.55
N ALA A 620 -2.40 -15.70 -12.50
CA ALA A 620 -2.71 -16.52 -13.65
C ALA A 620 -3.77 -15.89 -14.57
N THR A 621 -4.73 -15.16 -14.01
CA THR A 621 -5.81 -14.53 -14.78
C THR A 621 -5.52 -13.09 -15.18
N GLU A 622 -4.86 -12.33 -14.31
CA GLU A 622 -4.64 -10.90 -14.48
C GLU A 622 -3.27 -10.63 -15.11
N ARG A 623 -3.28 -9.79 -16.14
CA ARG A 623 -2.08 -9.45 -16.92
C ARG A 623 -1.54 -8.09 -16.50
N ASP A 624 -2.40 -7.16 -16.12
CA ASP A 624 -2.01 -5.82 -15.68
C ASP A 624 -1.35 -5.89 -14.30
N GLY A 625 -0.07 -5.55 -14.25
CA GLY A 625 0.74 -5.46 -13.05
C GLY A 625 0.18 -4.47 -12.02
N PHE A 626 -0.42 -3.36 -12.45
CA PHE A 626 -1.08 -2.42 -11.55
C PHE A 626 -2.31 -3.04 -10.91
N ARG A 627 -3.09 -3.79 -11.68
CA ARG A 627 -4.25 -4.51 -11.16
C ARG A 627 -3.83 -5.62 -10.20
N LEU A 628 -2.74 -6.32 -10.49
CA LEU A 628 -2.15 -7.30 -9.57
C LEU A 628 -1.67 -6.66 -8.26
N ALA A 629 -1.14 -5.44 -8.32
CA ALA A 629 -0.72 -4.72 -7.13
C ALA A 629 -1.92 -4.27 -6.27
N GLU A 630 -3.03 -3.88 -6.90
CA GLU A 630 -4.30 -3.61 -6.20
C GLU A 630 -4.82 -4.87 -5.52
N ILE A 631 -4.84 -6.01 -6.23
CA ILE A 631 -5.24 -7.31 -5.65
C ILE A 631 -4.30 -7.73 -4.50
N ASP A 632 -2.98 -7.49 -4.62
CA ASP A 632 -2.02 -7.78 -3.53
C ASP A 632 -2.34 -6.97 -2.28
N LEU A 633 -2.73 -5.69 -2.46
CA LEU A 633 -3.14 -4.82 -1.36
C LEU A 633 -4.46 -5.29 -0.72
N GLU A 634 -5.45 -5.66 -1.53
CA GLU A 634 -6.72 -6.22 -1.04
C GLU A 634 -6.50 -7.51 -0.23
N LEU A 635 -5.61 -8.39 -0.71
CA LEU A 635 -5.33 -9.68 -0.07
C LEU A 635 -4.55 -9.56 1.25
N ARG A 636 -3.66 -8.57 1.37
CA ARG A 636 -2.88 -8.32 2.60
C ARG A 636 -3.63 -7.45 3.61
N GLY A 637 -4.60 -6.65 3.15
CA GLY A 637 -5.17 -5.56 3.93
C GLY A 637 -4.18 -4.39 4.05
N ALA A 638 -4.70 -3.15 4.00
CA ALA A 638 -3.88 -1.94 4.04
C ALA A 638 -2.97 -1.81 5.27
N GLY A 639 -3.33 -2.44 6.40
CA GLY A 639 -2.61 -2.36 7.67
C GLY A 639 -1.24 -3.07 7.68
N GLU A 640 -1.07 -4.19 6.96
CA GLU A 640 0.21 -4.92 6.96
C GLU A 640 1.25 -4.32 5.99
N VAL A 641 0.82 -3.72 4.87
CA VAL A 641 1.75 -3.13 3.88
C VAL A 641 2.43 -1.86 4.41
N LEU A 642 1.76 -1.13 5.32
CA LEU A 642 2.33 -0.02 6.08
C LEU A 642 3.02 -0.49 7.38
N GLY A 643 2.89 -1.78 7.73
CA GLY A 643 3.15 -2.35 9.05
C GLY A 643 4.60 -2.78 9.35
N THR A 644 5.55 -2.60 8.44
CA THR A 644 6.99 -2.79 8.76
C THR A 644 7.65 -1.44 8.95
N ARG A 645 7.71 -0.96 10.21
CA ARG A 645 8.63 0.05 10.81
C ARG A 645 9.53 0.88 9.85
N GLN A 646 8.97 1.42 8.78
CA GLN A 646 9.60 2.43 7.94
C GLN A 646 8.89 3.73 8.28
N SER A 647 9.44 4.33 9.34
CA SER A 647 9.27 5.72 9.79
C SER A 647 8.46 6.63 8.85
N GLY A 648 7.19 6.89 9.21
CA GLY A 648 6.60 8.20 8.93
C GLY A 648 5.10 8.30 8.62
N LEU A 649 4.40 7.22 8.29
CA LEU A 649 2.96 7.31 7.93
C LEU A 649 2.06 6.68 8.99
N PRO A 650 1.04 7.40 9.51
CA PRO A 650 0.12 6.87 10.51
C PRO A 650 -0.86 5.87 9.88
N GLU A 651 -1.29 4.90 10.69
CA GLU A 651 -2.36 3.96 10.34
C GLU A 651 -3.69 4.72 10.19
N PHE A 652 -4.44 4.45 9.12
CA PHE A 652 -5.76 5.06 8.91
C PHE A 652 -6.79 4.41 9.84
N ARG A 653 -7.60 5.22 10.52
CA ARG A 653 -8.64 4.72 11.44
C ARG A 653 -9.97 4.52 10.72
N ALA A 654 -10.30 5.40 9.77
CA ALA A 654 -11.57 5.41 9.04
C ALA A 654 -11.41 5.09 7.55
N ALA A 655 -10.33 5.57 6.93
CA ALA A 655 -10.07 5.33 5.52
C ALA A 655 -9.61 3.90 5.26
N ARG A 656 -10.17 3.28 4.21
CA ARG A 656 -9.85 1.93 3.76
C ARG A 656 -9.35 1.99 2.33
N LEU A 657 -8.13 1.53 2.09
CA LEU A 657 -7.57 1.45 0.74
C LEU A 657 -7.50 -0.03 0.34
N PRO A 658 -7.90 -0.39 -0.89
CA PRO A 658 -8.19 0.50 -2.02
C PRO A 658 -9.62 1.06 -2.12
N GLU A 659 -10.55 0.70 -1.22
CA GLU A 659 -11.99 1.02 -1.37
C GLU A 659 -12.27 2.53 -1.49
N ASP A 660 -11.55 3.37 -0.74
CA ASP A 660 -11.71 4.82 -0.70
C ASP A 660 -10.82 5.56 -1.72
N GLN A 661 -10.38 4.90 -2.80
CA GLN A 661 -9.53 5.52 -3.84
C GLN A 661 -10.16 6.79 -4.46
N GLY A 662 -11.47 6.77 -4.71
CA GLY A 662 -12.19 7.95 -5.21
C GLY A 662 -12.13 9.11 -4.21
N LEU A 663 -12.25 8.80 -2.91
CA LEU A 663 -12.18 9.77 -1.83
C LEU A 663 -10.77 10.38 -1.71
N LEU A 664 -9.72 9.57 -1.86
CA LEU A 664 -8.33 10.03 -1.90
C LEU A 664 -8.08 10.98 -3.07
N ALA A 665 -8.62 10.69 -4.26
CA ALA A 665 -8.48 11.56 -5.43
C ALA A 665 -9.14 12.93 -5.19
N THR A 666 -10.34 12.95 -4.61
CA THR A 666 -11.04 14.20 -4.24
C THR A 666 -10.27 14.96 -3.17
N ALA A 667 -9.83 14.27 -2.10
CA ALA A 667 -9.05 14.88 -1.02
C ALA A 667 -7.77 15.54 -1.56
N ARG A 668 -7.09 14.89 -2.50
CA ARG A 668 -5.92 15.48 -3.17
C ARG A 668 -6.27 16.73 -3.97
N ALA A 669 -7.29 16.67 -4.82
CA ALA A 669 -7.69 17.82 -5.64
C ALA A 669 -8.01 19.04 -4.76
N ARG A 670 -8.71 18.81 -3.64
CA ARG A 670 -9.00 19.86 -2.65
C ARG A 670 -7.77 20.37 -1.91
N ALA A 671 -6.82 19.48 -1.61
CA ALA A 671 -5.58 19.87 -0.95
C ALA A 671 -4.70 20.74 -1.88
N ASP A 672 -4.58 20.35 -3.16
CA ASP A 672 -3.86 21.12 -4.17
C ASP A 672 -4.56 22.48 -4.40
N GLU A 673 -5.90 22.52 -4.54
CA GLU A 673 -6.70 23.76 -4.68
C GLU A 673 -6.51 24.71 -3.48
N LEU A 674 -6.55 24.18 -2.25
CA LEU A 674 -6.39 24.98 -1.05
C LEU A 674 -4.97 25.56 -0.95
N LEU A 675 -3.94 24.75 -1.22
CA LEU A 675 -2.55 25.19 -1.18
C LEU A 675 -2.18 26.16 -2.33
N ASP A 676 -2.92 26.15 -3.44
CA ASP A 676 -2.75 27.14 -4.50
C ASP A 676 -3.27 28.53 -4.10
N GLY A 677 -4.35 28.58 -3.30
CA GLY A 677 -4.91 29.83 -2.77
C GLY A 677 -4.25 30.32 -1.48
N ASP A 678 -3.87 29.41 -0.59
CA ASP A 678 -3.24 29.70 0.71
C ASP A 678 -2.11 28.69 1.01
N PRO A 679 -0.91 28.89 0.44
CA PRO A 679 0.21 27.95 0.58
C PRO A 679 0.68 27.74 2.03
N GLY A 680 0.50 28.75 2.88
CA GLY A 680 0.91 28.76 4.30
C GLY A 680 -0.20 28.35 5.29
N LEU A 681 -1.41 28.07 4.80
CA LEU A 681 -2.58 27.91 5.68
C LEU A 681 -2.70 29.07 6.68
N GLU A 682 -2.36 30.29 6.24
CA GLU A 682 -2.28 31.50 7.07
C GLU A 682 -3.64 32.15 7.24
N ALA A 683 -4.59 31.87 6.34
CA ALA A 683 -5.95 32.38 6.45
C ALA A 683 -6.58 31.94 7.77
N SER A 684 -7.30 32.87 8.42
CA SER A 684 -7.92 32.62 9.73
C SER A 684 -8.83 31.38 9.75
N GLU A 685 -9.50 31.07 8.63
CA GLU A 685 -10.35 29.90 8.47
C GLU A 685 -9.58 28.56 8.39
N HIS A 686 -8.27 28.59 8.13
CA HIS A 686 -7.39 27.42 8.05
C HIS A 686 -6.59 27.17 9.34
N SER A 687 -6.71 28.04 10.35
CA SER A 687 -5.98 27.92 11.63
C SER A 687 -6.14 26.56 12.31
N LEU A 688 -7.38 26.09 12.51
CA LEU A 688 -7.67 24.79 13.13
C LEU A 688 -7.20 23.60 12.28
N LEU A 689 -7.23 23.76 10.96
CA LEU A 689 -6.70 22.77 10.02
C LEU A 689 -5.19 22.62 10.19
N ARG A 690 -4.46 23.74 10.24
CA ARG A 690 -3.02 23.80 10.46
C ARG A 690 -2.63 23.19 11.80
N GLU A 691 -3.30 23.57 12.89
CA GLU A 691 -3.06 23.01 14.23
C GLU A 691 -3.23 21.49 14.25
N THR A 692 -4.25 20.97 13.56
CA THR A 692 -4.52 19.53 13.47
C THR A 692 -3.44 18.79 12.70
N ILE A 693 -2.93 19.37 11.61
CA ILE A 693 -1.81 18.81 10.85
C ILE A 693 -0.55 18.73 11.73
N VAL A 694 -0.21 19.82 12.42
CA VAL A 694 0.96 19.88 13.32
C VAL A 694 0.83 18.87 14.46
N ALA A 695 -0.34 18.76 15.08
CA ALA A 695 -0.58 17.81 16.16
C ALA A 695 -0.45 16.35 15.68
N ARG A 696 -0.97 16.02 14.48
CA ARG A 696 -1.01 14.65 13.96
C ARG A 696 0.32 14.18 13.37
N PHE A 697 1.08 15.08 12.76
CA PHE A 697 2.28 14.70 12.00
C PHE A 697 3.57 15.34 12.54
N GLY A 698 3.50 16.12 13.62
CA GLY A 698 4.64 16.73 14.33
C GLY A 698 5.06 18.12 13.82
N SER A 699 5.85 18.83 14.63
CA SER A 699 6.43 20.15 14.32
C SER A 699 7.71 20.07 13.46
N ASP A 700 8.33 18.90 13.32
CA ASP A 700 9.41 18.64 12.35
C ASP A 700 8.93 18.72 10.87
N LEU A 701 7.66 19.09 10.69
CA LEU A 701 7.04 19.51 9.44
C LEU A 701 7.12 21.01 9.16
N ASP A 702 7.96 21.77 9.89
CA ASP A 702 8.08 23.17 9.57
C ASP A 702 8.89 23.44 8.29
N PRO A 703 8.42 24.31 7.38
CA PRO A 703 7.10 24.95 7.42
C PRO A 703 6.32 24.78 6.11
N ILE A 704 5.06 24.38 6.28
CA ILE A 704 3.96 25.20 5.74
C ILE A 704 4.20 26.59 6.35
N PRO A 705 4.56 27.62 5.55
CA PRO A 705 5.11 28.88 6.06
C PRO A 705 4.27 29.49 7.18
N ALA A 706 4.95 30.06 8.16
CA ALA A 706 4.37 31.01 9.09
C ALA A 706 4.16 32.36 8.41
#